data_AF-A0A364L300-F1
#
_entry.id   AF-A0A364L300-F1
#
_cell.length_a   1.000
_cell.length_b   1.000
_cell.length_c   1.000
_cell.angle_alpha   90.00
_cell.angle_beta   90.00
_cell.angle_gamma   90.00
#
_symmetry.space_group_name_H-M   'P 1'
#
loop_
_entity.id
_entity.type
_entity.pdbx_description
1 polymer ?
#
loop_
_entity_poly.entity_id
_entity_poly.type
_entity_poly.pdbx_seq_one_letter_code
_entity_poly.pdbx_strand_id
1 'polypeptide(L)'
;MSEQPVEVKASQNWEENADHALAITLAASYSPGCPEEKKLLRKLDFRIISFCLKPCCWVLFVLGFLDRANIGNAKTGGLANDFHLTSNQYSVILLLFFVSYIIFEVPSNMLITRVRPSLYLCGLAIVWGIVAAMMALTNNWKQLAGVRFVLGFVESGFAPGIAFYLSSWYRRYELASRFAVYYTAVAVAGGLSGLLAGVITEYLDGARGIAGWRWLFIIEGCGSSFVGCILWFFMADYPSNTRWLTPDEQLLAAQRLAYDGLGNAQGASGRITEKEAFKMVVKDWRTWILALLYALVTGAQTIQYFIPTLVKSFGWTSWDGQYHTIPPYACAVVCILGMCFTADHFKNKAVCISIFAAIGTACFIVVCASTSNTVRYIFTTFAFGCIYGISPLVLMWVANVICFPAEKRAVAIGLVNALGNTASIYGVFLWPDHDAPRYIPGFSATTIWMGAICIIALIARHYFNKHPIEAPEAEEASLNSTMDFFASQPETVTILKPQYEDLLRVARQFENLKESLLRGGVSQEDLDVLVNDAVAPIPNDENPVQKPYHETHQLSDGASSTTQTPSSNPASTSFRQNHKPNHRVYKYDPYPSGDSIEEEDDDELELEETENQGIYVEEQQEQISTANGVDDDDEQHTIEMRNLPQRCTHLDITKSIRGGALVQIYMRFTERMARVTFVDAAAAREFLARGKQIGFYIHNKKVDLSWSNHEFSLRPYIKQSIITNGATRNLIIRNANANITPALIREHLEHINNLIVINIKIDQMNRSISICTNSVHNAMFARSCMRSRAAYKGMKIDFGVDECAAPWNSRQSSTLSATASEDRASSALPMPKGKGSCEMQQGSKRRQISSVSNRFDLLSLDSDTDSDE
;
A
#
# COMPACT_ATOMS: atom_id res chain seq x y z
N MET A 1 -34.75 -5.91 -40.66
CA MET A 1 -33.78 -6.72 -39.89
C MET A 1 -32.99 -5.72 -39.06
N SER A 2 -32.99 -5.84 -37.74
CA SER A 2 -32.56 -4.74 -36.84
C SER A 2 -31.06 -4.78 -36.54
N GLU A 3 -30.39 -3.65 -36.75
CA GLU A 3 -29.07 -3.38 -36.18
C GLU A 3 -29.18 -3.15 -34.66
N GLN A 4 -28.09 -3.41 -33.93
CA GLN A 4 -27.92 -2.99 -32.53
C GLN A 4 -26.54 -2.32 -32.38
N PRO A 5 -26.42 -1.27 -31.54
CA PRO A 5 -25.22 -0.45 -31.46
C PRO A 5 -24.07 -1.13 -30.69
N VAL A 6 -22.84 -0.86 -31.11
CA VAL A 6 -21.61 -1.30 -30.43
C VAL A 6 -21.06 -0.16 -29.58
N GLU A 7 -21.58 0.03 -28.37
CA GLU A 7 -21.24 1.18 -27.51
C GLU A 7 -21.07 0.78 -26.02
N VAL A 8 -19.98 0.05 -25.73
CA VAL A 8 -19.56 -0.26 -24.34
C VAL A 8 -18.04 -0.16 -24.14
N LYS A 9 -17.23 -0.44 -25.17
CA LYS A 9 -15.75 -0.57 -25.03
C LYS A 9 -14.96 0.74 -24.99
N ALA A 10 -15.56 1.89 -25.31
CA ALA A 10 -14.78 3.13 -25.42
C ALA A 10 -14.30 3.63 -24.05
N SER A 11 -15.18 3.69 -23.04
CA SER A 11 -14.93 4.36 -21.76
C SER A 11 -13.81 3.71 -20.92
N GLN A 12 -13.76 2.38 -20.84
CA GLN A 12 -12.76 1.67 -20.03
C GLN A 12 -11.32 2.01 -20.45
N ASN A 13 -11.06 2.10 -21.76
CA ASN A 13 -9.73 2.42 -22.29
C ASN A 13 -9.21 3.81 -21.88
N TRP A 14 -10.08 4.78 -21.55
CA TRP A 14 -9.62 6.12 -21.14
C TRP A 14 -9.16 6.17 -19.68
N GLU A 15 -9.69 5.31 -18.81
CA GLU A 15 -9.26 5.24 -17.41
C GLU A 15 -7.95 4.46 -17.26
N GLU A 16 -7.81 3.30 -17.93
CA GLU A 16 -6.56 2.53 -17.92
C GLU A 16 -5.36 3.38 -18.40
N ASN A 17 -5.54 4.14 -19.49
CA ASN A 17 -4.49 5.02 -20.02
C ASN A 17 -4.07 6.12 -19.03
N ALA A 18 -4.98 6.61 -18.18
CA ALA A 18 -4.67 7.66 -17.19
C ALA A 18 -3.84 7.12 -16.02
N ASP A 19 -4.20 5.95 -15.50
CA ASP A 19 -3.45 5.32 -14.40
C ASP A 19 -2.11 4.71 -14.87
N HIS A 20 -2.02 4.24 -16.11
CA HIS A 20 -0.73 3.90 -16.73
C HIS A 20 0.17 5.15 -16.87
N ALA A 21 -0.37 6.30 -17.31
CA ALA A 21 0.41 7.55 -17.34
C ALA A 21 0.85 8.00 -15.93
N LEU A 22 0.01 7.80 -14.90
CA LEU A 22 0.39 8.04 -13.50
C LEU A 22 1.53 7.11 -13.05
N ALA A 23 1.45 5.81 -13.36
CA ALA A 23 2.51 4.86 -13.03
C ALA A 23 3.83 5.16 -13.76
N ILE A 24 3.77 5.56 -15.03
CA ILE A 24 4.95 5.94 -15.84
C ILE A 24 5.58 7.23 -15.31
N THR A 25 4.78 8.26 -14.97
CA THR A 25 5.32 9.50 -14.38
C THR A 25 5.92 9.27 -12.98
N LEU A 26 5.29 8.43 -12.14
CA LEU A 26 5.86 8.01 -10.87
C LEU A 26 7.19 7.24 -11.07
N ALA A 27 7.25 6.32 -12.04
CA ALA A 27 8.48 5.59 -12.36
C ALA A 27 9.60 6.49 -12.93
N ALA A 28 9.25 7.47 -13.77
CA ALA A 28 10.20 8.43 -14.35
C ALA A 28 10.77 9.41 -13.29
N SER A 29 10.00 9.73 -12.25
CA SER A 29 10.45 10.56 -11.12
C SER A 29 11.37 9.86 -10.11
N TYR A 30 11.69 8.58 -10.32
CA TYR A 30 12.41 7.74 -9.36
C TYR A 30 13.86 7.46 -9.76
N SER A 31 14.80 7.85 -8.88
CA SER A 31 16.22 7.52 -9.02
C SER A 31 16.61 6.34 -8.11
N PRO A 32 17.19 5.25 -8.65
CA PRO A 32 17.52 4.07 -7.86
C PRO A 32 18.78 4.24 -7.01
N GLY A 33 18.67 3.92 -5.72
CA GLY A 33 19.80 3.88 -4.78
C GLY A 33 19.98 5.10 -3.89
N CYS A 34 19.05 6.08 -3.91
CA CYS A 34 19.10 7.29 -3.09
C CYS A 34 19.15 7.02 -1.57
N PRO A 35 19.67 7.97 -0.77
CA PRO A 35 19.72 7.85 0.71
C PRO A 35 18.34 7.62 1.35
N GLU A 36 17.31 8.28 0.85
CA GLU A 36 15.91 8.15 1.27
C GLU A 36 15.41 6.73 1.00
N GLU A 37 15.72 6.16 -0.17
CA GLU A 37 15.34 4.80 -0.51
C GLU A 37 16.01 3.78 0.43
N LYS A 38 17.30 3.97 0.73
CA LYS A 38 18.04 3.14 1.71
C LYS A 38 17.58 3.35 3.15
N LYS A 39 16.93 4.48 3.47
CA LYS A 39 16.31 4.77 4.77
C LYS A 39 14.93 4.12 4.85
N LEU A 40 14.10 4.26 3.81
CA LEU A 40 12.80 3.61 3.64
C LEU A 40 12.95 2.09 3.67
N LEU A 41 13.90 1.51 2.92
CA LEU A 41 14.21 0.07 2.96
C LEU A 41 14.54 -0.42 4.37
N ARG A 42 15.41 0.30 5.10
CA ARG A 42 15.74 -0.07 6.49
C ARG A 42 14.54 0.07 7.42
N LYS A 43 13.68 1.09 7.24
CA LYS A 43 12.44 1.28 8.02
C LYS A 43 11.42 0.16 7.74
N LEU A 44 11.26 -0.18 6.46
CA LEU A 44 10.43 -1.25 5.94
C LEU A 44 10.88 -2.60 6.49
N ASP A 45 12.16 -2.93 6.34
CA ASP A 45 12.72 -4.17 6.85
C ASP A 45 12.70 -4.21 8.39
N PHE A 46 12.98 -3.11 9.10
CA PHE A 46 12.90 -3.14 10.57
C PHE A 46 11.47 -3.44 11.06
N ARG A 47 10.42 -2.93 10.40
CA ARG A 47 9.04 -3.15 10.83
C ARG A 47 8.40 -4.45 10.28
N ILE A 48 8.67 -4.81 9.03
CA ILE A 48 8.14 -6.00 8.36
C ILE A 48 9.00 -7.25 8.61
N ILE A 49 10.34 -7.12 8.66
CA ILE A 49 11.26 -8.25 8.93
C ILE A 49 11.60 -8.37 10.42
N SER A 50 11.92 -7.28 11.12
CA SER A 50 12.58 -7.37 12.43
C SER A 50 11.62 -7.38 13.64
N PHE A 51 10.65 -6.48 13.72
CA PHE A 51 10.03 -6.16 15.02
C PHE A 51 8.83 -7.04 15.43
N CYS A 52 7.99 -7.52 14.50
CA CYS A 52 6.93 -8.46 14.88
C CYS A 52 6.32 -9.29 13.72
N LEU A 53 6.11 -8.69 12.54
CA LEU A 53 5.35 -9.34 11.46
C LEU A 53 5.96 -10.67 11.02
N LYS A 54 7.23 -10.69 10.59
CA LYS A 54 7.89 -11.94 10.19
C LYS A 54 7.97 -12.98 11.30
N PRO A 55 8.38 -12.70 12.55
CA PRO A 55 8.37 -13.74 13.58
C PRO A 55 6.95 -14.27 13.85
N CYS A 56 5.90 -13.45 13.85
CA CYS A 56 4.53 -13.95 13.99
C CYS A 56 4.07 -14.81 12.80
N CYS A 57 4.29 -14.35 11.56
CA CYS A 57 3.99 -15.15 10.36
C CYS A 57 4.83 -16.44 10.29
N TRP A 58 6.09 -16.40 10.73
CA TRP A 58 6.98 -17.56 10.78
C TRP A 58 6.53 -18.56 11.84
N VAL A 59 6.15 -18.11 13.04
CA VAL A 59 5.58 -18.98 14.09
C VAL A 59 4.24 -19.58 13.64
N LEU A 60 3.36 -18.80 13.00
CA LEU A 60 2.12 -19.32 12.41
C LEU A 60 2.39 -20.33 11.29
N PHE A 61 3.43 -20.13 10.47
CA PHE A 61 3.78 -21.10 9.42
C PHE A 61 4.50 -22.34 9.98
N VAL A 62 5.21 -22.22 11.10
CA VAL A 62 5.67 -23.38 11.89
C VAL A 62 4.46 -24.17 12.36
N LEU A 63 3.54 -23.52 13.09
CA LEU A 63 2.31 -24.12 13.62
C LEU A 63 1.43 -24.72 12.50
N GLY A 64 1.39 -24.11 11.31
CA GLY A 64 0.69 -24.68 10.14
C GLY A 64 1.27 -26.01 9.69
N PHE A 65 2.60 -26.12 9.60
CA PHE A 65 3.24 -27.40 9.29
C PHE A 65 3.16 -28.42 10.43
N LEU A 66 3.05 -27.96 11.68
CA LEU A 66 2.72 -28.83 12.82
C LEU A 66 1.29 -29.37 12.68
N ASP A 67 0.24 -28.54 12.59
CA ASP A 67 -1.17 -28.95 12.45
C ASP A 67 -1.44 -29.87 11.24
N ARG A 68 -0.66 -29.71 10.16
CA ARG A 68 -0.62 -30.68 9.05
C ARG A 68 -0.09 -32.04 9.49
N ALA A 69 1.07 -32.10 10.15
CA ALA A 69 1.72 -33.33 10.61
C ALA A 69 1.03 -34.00 11.83
N ASN A 70 0.32 -33.23 12.65
CA ASN A 70 -0.28 -33.63 13.92
C ASN A 70 -1.22 -34.84 13.83
N ILE A 71 -1.92 -35.01 12.70
CA ILE A 71 -2.77 -36.19 12.46
C ILE A 71 -1.95 -37.51 12.36
N GLY A 72 -0.70 -37.44 11.89
CA GLY A 72 0.23 -38.56 11.85
C GLY A 72 0.78 -38.89 13.23
N ASN A 73 1.16 -37.87 14.00
CA ASN A 73 1.67 -38.06 15.36
C ASN A 73 0.55 -38.55 16.31
N ALA A 74 -0.67 -38.02 16.16
CA ALA A 74 -1.86 -38.48 16.86
C ALA A 74 -2.17 -39.96 16.57
N LYS A 75 -1.96 -40.43 15.33
CA LYS A 75 -2.11 -41.86 14.96
C LYS A 75 -1.20 -42.75 15.83
N THR A 76 0.04 -42.33 16.09
CA THR A 76 0.95 -43.02 17.01
C THR A 76 0.57 -42.80 18.48
N GLY A 77 0.05 -41.63 18.85
CA GLY A 77 -0.47 -41.29 20.18
C GLY A 77 -1.88 -41.81 20.48
N GLY A 78 -2.27 -42.96 19.96
CA GLY A 78 -3.51 -43.67 20.33
C GLY A 78 -4.78 -43.40 19.50
N LEU A 79 -4.82 -42.35 18.67
CA LEU A 79 -6.00 -41.99 17.84
C LEU A 79 -6.57 -43.16 17.02
N ALA A 80 -5.69 -44.05 16.53
CA ALA A 80 -6.10 -45.22 15.75
C ALA A 80 -6.90 -46.24 16.56
N ASN A 81 -6.61 -46.35 17.86
CA ASN A 81 -7.27 -47.27 18.79
C ASN A 81 -8.63 -46.71 19.21
N ASP A 82 -8.69 -45.45 19.65
CA ASP A 82 -9.90 -44.77 20.13
C ASP A 82 -11.04 -44.75 19.08
N PHE A 83 -10.69 -44.66 17.80
CA PHE A 83 -11.65 -44.64 16.69
C PHE A 83 -11.70 -45.93 15.86
N HIS A 84 -10.97 -46.98 16.25
CA HIS A 84 -10.82 -48.23 15.50
C HIS A 84 -10.59 -48.01 13.99
N LEU A 85 -9.69 -47.07 13.66
CA LEU A 85 -9.50 -46.55 12.30
C LEU A 85 -8.92 -47.60 11.36
N THR A 86 -9.67 -47.95 10.31
CA THR A 86 -9.16 -48.75 9.20
C THR A 86 -8.16 -47.93 8.38
N SER A 87 -7.08 -48.55 7.89
CA SER A 87 -6.05 -47.87 7.07
C SER A 87 -6.62 -47.01 5.94
N ASN A 88 -7.65 -47.52 5.24
CA ASN A 88 -8.33 -46.81 4.16
C ASN A 88 -9.05 -45.53 4.65
N GLN A 89 -9.67 -45.58 5.84
CA GLN A 89 -10.36 -44.41 6.43
C GLN A 89 -9.35 -43.33 6.83
N TYR A 90 -8.20 -43.73 7.40
CA TYR A 90 -7.11 -42.81 7.72
C TYR A 90 -6.58 -42.09 6.46
N SER A 91 -6.35 -42.82 5.36
CA SER A 91 -5.93 -42.23 4.09
C SER A 91 -6.98 -41.28 3.49
N VAL A 92 -8.28 -41.56 3.65
CA VAL A 92 -9.35 -40.64 3.24
C VAL A 92 -9.36 -39.35 4.06
N ILE A 93 -9.12 -39.43 5.38
CA ILE A 93 -8.99 -38.23 6.24
C ILE A 93 -7.81 -37.36 5.81
N LEU A 94 -6.67 -37.96 5.45
CA LEU A 94 -5.53 -37.23 4.89
C LEU A 94 -5.87 -36.57 3.55
N LEU A 95 -6.49 -37.32 2.63
CA LEU A 95 -6.79 -36.84 1.28
C LEU A 95 -7.79 -35.67 1.28
N LEU A 96 -8.81 -35.70 2.15
CA LEU A 96 -9.82 -34.64 2.24
C LEU A 96 -9.24 -33.26 2.58
N PHE A 97 -8.16 -33.21 3.37
CA PHE A 97 -7.42 -31.97 3.63
C PHE A 97 -6.83 -31.39 2.34
N PHE A 98 -6.05 -32.19 1.60
CA PHE A 98 -5.41 -31.73 0.37
C PHE A 98 -6.44 -31.37 -0.71
N VAL A 99 -7.55 -32.10 -0.80
CA VAL A 99 -8.62 -31.81 -1.76
C VAL A 99 -9.29 -30.46 -1.45
N SER A 100 -9.64 -30.14 -0.20
CA SER A 100 -10.18 -28.81 0.10
C SER A 100 -9.13 -27.71 -0.08
N TYR A 101 -7.90 -27.95 0.37
CA TYR A 101 -6.79 -27.00 0.23
C TYR A 101 -6.59 -26.57 -1.24
N ILE A 102 -6.42 -27.53 -2.15
CA ILE A 102 -6.18 -27.28 -3.59
C ILE A 102 -7.36 -26.55 -4.25
N ILE A 103 -8.61 -26.87 -3.86
CA ILE A 103 -9.81 -26.26 -4.46
C ILE A 103 -9.99 -24.81 -4.00
N PHE A 104 -9.74 -24.50 -2.73
CA PHE A 104 -10.03 -23.19 -2.13
C PHE A 104 -8.86 -22.20 -2.14
N GLU A 105 -7.63 -22.68 -2.38
CA GLU A 105 -6.41 -21.87 -2.51
C GLU A 105 -6.53 -20.78 -3.59
N VAL A 106 -7.10 -21.11 -4.77
CA VAL A 106 -7.30 -20.14 -5.85
C VAL A 106 -8.40 -19.10 -5.53
N PRO A 107 -9.63 -19.49 -5.11
CA PRO A 107 -10.64 -18.54 -4.62
C PRO A 107 -10.19 -17.67 -3.44
N SER A 108 -9.38 -18.20 -2.52
CA SER A 108 -8.85 -17.43 -1.40
C SER A 108 -7.87 -16.34 -1.87
N ASN A 109 -6.98 -16.66 -2.81
CA ASN A 109 -6.08 -15.65 -3.39
C ASN A 109 -6.78 -14.67 -4.36
N MET A 110 -8.05 -14.90 -4.72
CA MET A 110 -8.94 -13.90 -5.33
C MET A 110 -9.63 -12.99 -4.31
N LEU A 111 -9.63 -13.35 -3.03
CA LEU A 111 -10.30 -12.56 -1.97
C LEU A 111 -9.34 -11.57 -1.31
N ILE A 112 -8.05 -11.93 -1.18
CA ILE A 112 -7.00 -11.02 -0.68
C ILE A 112 -6.74 -9.80 -1.59
N THR A 113 -7.15 -9.84 -2.86
CA THR A 113 -7.12 -8.68 -3.78
C THR A 113 -8.23 -7.66 -3.49
N ARG A 114 -9.21 -8.01 -2.66
CA ARG A 114 -10.40 -7.19 -2.33
C ARG A 114 -10.49 -6.80 -0.86
N VAL A 115 -9.92 -7.61 0.04
CA VAL A 115 -9.97 -7.43 1.50
C VAL A 115 -8.60 -6.96 2.02
N ARG A 116 -8.60 -6.12 3.05
CA ARG A 116 -7.37 -5.70 3.77
C ARG A 116 -6.58 -6.93 4.26
N PRO A 117 -5.28 -7.08 3.95
CA PRO A 117 -4.50 -8.25 4.33
C PRO A 117 -4.42 -8.45 5.85
N SER A 118 -4.40 -7.36 6.62
CA SER A 118 -4.44 -7.37 8.08
C SER A 118 -5.66 -8.13 8.63
N LEU A 119 -6.86 -7.81 8.14
CA LEU A 119 -8.09 -8.49 8.51
C LEU A 119 -8.16 -9.91 7.92
N TYR A 120 -7.75 -10.09 6.65
CA TYR A 120 -7.90 -11.37 5.97
C TYR A 120 -6.96 -12.46 6.50
N LEU A 121 -5.64 -12.20 6.53
CA LEU A 121 -4.67 -13.23 6.91
C LEU A 121 -4.68 -13.52 8.41
N CYS A 122 -4.97 -12.53 9.26
CA CYS A 122 -5.13 -12.76 10.70
C CYS A 122 -6.47 -13.44 11.01
N GLY A 123 -7.56 -13.05 10.32
CA GLY A 123 -8.86 -13.72 10.42
C GLY A 123 -8.78 -15.21 10.03
N LEU A 124 -8.10 -15.51 8.91
CA LEU A 124 -7.82 -16.90 8.53
C LEU A 124 -7.00 -17.62 9.62
N ALA A 125 -5.94 -17.01 10.15
CA ALA A 125 -5.10 -17.62 11.20
C ALA A 125 -5.87 -17.96 12.48
N ILE A 126 -6.73 -17.05 12.95
CA ILE A 126 -7.56 -17.25 14.15
C ILE A 126 -8.60 -18.35 13.90
N VAL A 127 -9.32 -18.32 12.78
CA VAL A 127 -10.34 -19.33 12.46
C VAL A 127 -9.69 -20.71 12.24
N TRP A 128 -8.55 -20.77 11.57
CA TRP A 128 -7.79 -22.02 11.35
C TRP A 128 -7.34 -22.63 12.70
N GLY A 129 -6.79 -21.84 13.62
CA GLY A 129 -6.41 -22.31 14.96
C GLY A 129 -7.60 -22.82 15.79
N ILE A 130 -8.75 -22.14 15.71
CA ILE A 130 -9.99 -22.59 16.37
C ILE A 130 -10.45 -23.94 15.78
N VAL A 131 -10.45 -24.09 14.45
CA VAL A 131 -10.80 -25.36 13.78
C VAL A 131 -9.80 -26.47 14.09
N ALA A 132 -8.51 -26.15 14.28
CA ALA A 132 -7.50 -27.09 14.73
C ALA A 132 -7.80 -27.61 16.15
N ALA A 133 -8.08 -26.72 17.11
CA ALA A 133 -8.48 -27.10 18.46
C ALA A 133 -9.79 -27.92 18.48
N MET A 134 -10.73 -27.62 17.58
CA MET A 134 -11.97 -28.42 17.42
C MET A 134 -11.73 -29.87 16.98
N MET A 135 -10.58 -30.22 16.39
CA MET A 135 -10.27 -31.63 16.07
C MET A 135 -10.26 -32.52 17.32
N ALA A 136 -9.81 -31.99 18.47
CA ALA A 136 -9.81 -32.70 19.74
C ALA A 136 -11.21 -33.07 20.26
N LEU A 137 -12.23 -32.29 19.90
CA LEU A 137 -13.63 -32.51 20.32
C LEU A 137 -14.35 -33.59 19.49
N THR A 138 -13.75 -34.04 18.37
CA THR A 138 -14.35 -35.08 17.53
C THR A 138 -14.40 -36.42 18.25
N ASN A 139 -15.46 -37.19 18.02
CA ASN A 139 -15.67 -38.52 18.64
C ASN A 139 -15.95 -39.62 17.59
N ASN A 140 -15.79 -39.31 16.30
CA ASN A 140 -16.05 -40.22 15.18
C ASN A 140 -15.11 -39.90 14.01
N TRP A 141 -14.66 -40.92 13.27
CA TRP A 141 -13.84 -40.73 12.06
C TRP A 141 -14.50 -39.80 11.02
N LYS A 142 -15.84 -39.83 10.90
CA LYS A 142 -16.60 -38.93 10.01
C LYS A 142 -16.56 -37.47 10.47
N GLN A 143 -16.58 -37.22 11.78
CA GLN A 143 -16.46 -35.87 12.34
C GLN A 143 -15.04 -35.34 12.13
N LEU A 144 -14.03 -36.18 12.39
CA LEU A 144 -12.62 -35.86 12.13
C LEU A 144 -12.37 -35.55 10.65
N ALA A 145 -12.92 -36.35 9.73
CA ALA A 145 -12.88 -36.07 8.28
C ALA A 145 -13.53 -34.72 7.92
N GLY A 146 -14.69 -34.40 8.49
CA GLY A 146 -15.39 -33.13 8.27
C GLY A 146 -14.61 -31.91 8.78
N VAL A 147 -14.11 -31.96 10.02
CA VAL A 147 -13.28 -30.87 10.58
C VAL A 147 -11.99 -30.72 9.78
N ARG A 148 -11.37 -31.82 9.33
CA ARG A 148 -10.15 -31.79 8.49
C ARG A 148 -10.39 -31.17 7.10
N PHE A 149 -11.58 -31.36 6.51
CA PHE A 149 -11.99 -30.67 5.28
C PHE A 149 -12.12 -29.16 5.50
N VAL A 150 -12.77 -28.74 6.61
CA VAL A 150 -12.89 -27.32 6.99
C VAL A 150 -11.52 -26.70 7.30
N LEU A 151 -10.63 -27.44 7.95
CA LEU A 151 -9.25 -27.02 8.21
C LEU A 151 -8.53 -26.65 6.90
N GLY A 152 -8.57 -27.54 5.91
CA GLY A 152 -7.96 -27.29 4.59
C GLY A 152 -8.64 -26.15 3.81
N PHE A 153 -9.95 -25.92 3.98
CA PHE A 153 -10.64 -24.77 3.42
C PHE A 153 -10.07 -23.45 3.98
N VAL A 154 -9.94 -23.31 5.30
CA VAL A 154 -9.45 -22.06 5.93
C VAL A 154 -7.95 -21.87 5.71
N GLU A 155 -7.14 -22.93 5.84
CA GLU A 155 -5.68 -22.84 5.75
C GLU A 155 -5.19 -22.55 4.31
N SER A 156 -6.01 -22.87 3.29
CA SER A 156 -5.68 -22.72 1.86
C SER A 156 -5.16 -21.33 1.46
N GLY A 157 -5.64 -20.28 2.12
CA GLY A 157 -5.28 -18.89 1.79
C GLY A 157 -3.96 -18.40 2.34
N PHE A 158 -3.43 -19.02 3.40
CA PHE A 158 -2.38 -18.41 4.21
C PHE A 158 -1.02 -18.36 3.49
N ALA A 159 -0.58 -19.49 2.92
CA ALA A 159 0.67 -19.60 2.19
C ALA A 159 0.73 -18.74 0.90
N PRO A 160 -0.24 -18.82 -0.04
CA PRO A 160 -0.22 -18.02 -1.26
C PRO A 160 -0.54 -16.53 -0.99
N GLY A 161 -1.32 -16.26 0.07
CA GLY A 161 -1.65 -14.90 0.50
C GLY A 161 -0.47 -14.15 1.09
N ILE A 162 0.38 -14.81 1.90
CA ILE A 162 1.64 -14.22 2.38
C ILE A 162 2.64 -14.02 1.24
N ALA A 163 2.72 -14.97 0.30
CA ALA A 163 3.52 -14.83 -0.91
C ALA A 163 3.08 -13.61 -1.75
N PHE A 164 1.77 -13.42 -1.95
CA PHE A 164 1.21 -12.26 -2.65
C PHE A 164 1.42 -10.95 -1.87
N TYR A 165 1.15 -10.94 -0.56
CA TYR A 165 1.36 -9.78 0.32
C TYR A 165 2.82 -9.27 0.26
N LEU A 166 3.81 -10.17 0.35
CA LEU A 166 5.22 -9.80 0.24
C LEU A 166 5.57 -9.28 -1.17
N SER A 167 4.96 -9.82 -2.23
CA SER A 167 5.11 -9.30 -3.62
C SER A 167 4.53 -7.89 -3.82
N SER A 168 3.75 -7.39 -2.87
CA SER A 168 3.12 -6.07 -2.89
C SER A 168 3.82 -5.06 -1.97
N TRP A 169 4.98 -5.44 -1.40
CA TRP A 169 5.84 -4.59 -0.57
C TRP A 169 7.30 -4.56 -1.04
N TYR A 170 7.77 -5.58 -1.77
CA TYR A 170 9.18 -5.75 -2.12
C TYR A 170 9.42 -5.94 -3.62
N ARG A 171 10.58 -5.47 -4.10
CA ARG A 171 10.99 -5.57 -5.51
C ARG A 171 11.29 -7.02 -5.93
N ARG A 172 11.22 -7.27 -7.24
CA ARG A 172 11.50 -8.54 -7.92
C ARG A 172 12.82 -9.19 -7.53
N TYR A 173 13.83 -8.39 -7.19
CA TYR A 173 15.20 -8.82 -6.82
C TYR A 173 15.48 -8.70 -5.31
N GLU A 174 14.44 -8.51 -4.51
CA GLU A 174 14.49 -8.37 -3.04
C GLU A 174 13.54 -9.34 -2.33
N LEU A 175 12.57 -9.87 -3.07
CA LEU A 175 11.47 -10.68 -2.59
C LEU A 175 11.92 -12.09 -2.18
N ALA A 176 12.88 -12.72 -2.89
CA ALA A 176 13.20 -14.14 -2.65
C ALA A 176 13.97 -14.33 -1.34
N SER A 177 15.02 -13.55 -1.11
CA SER A 177 15.78 -13.49 0.15
C SER A 177 14.87 -13.20 1.35
N ARG A 178 13.85 -12.36 1.17
CA ARG A 178 12.89 -12.02 2.23
C ARG A 178 11.86 -13.12 2.48
N PHE A 179 11.34 -13.76 1.43
CA PHE A 179 10.45 -14.93 1.55
C PHE A 179 11.18 -16.17 2.08
N ALA A 180 12.47 -16.34 1.77
CA ALA A 180 13.29 -17.45 2.26
C ALA A 180 13.31 -17.54 3.79
N VAL A 181 13.48 -16.40 4.49
CA VAL A 181 13.44 -16.33 5.96
C VAL A 181 12.11 -16.89 6.49
N TYR A 182 10.98 -16.52 5.89
CA TYR A 182 9.67 -17.09 6.22
C TYR A 182 9.59 -18.59 5.90
N TYR A 183 10.07 -19.02 4.74
CA TYR A 183 10.05 -20.43 4.32
C TYR A 183 10.94 -21.36 5.17
N THR A 184 11.93 -20.84 5.92
CA THR A 184 12.69 -21.67 6.88
C THR A 184 11.80 -22.33 7.95
N ALA A 185 10.64 -21.75 8.26
CA ALA A 185 9.65 -22.32 9.17
C ALA A 185 9.27 -23.76 8.80
N VAL A 186 9.16 -24.08 7.50
CA VAL A 186 8.78 -25.41 7.01
C VAL A 186 9.79 -26.48 7.43
N ALA A 187 11.08 -26.17 7.34
CA ALA A 187 12.15 -27.07 7.73
C ALA A 187 12.24 -27.21 9.26
N VAL A 188 12.06 -26.11 10.00
CA VAL A 188 12.08 -26.13 11.47
C VAL A 188 10.88 -26.89 12.04
N ALA A 189 9.67 -26.66 11.53
CA ALA A 189 8.48 -27.42 11.91
C ALA A 189 8.61 -28.92 11.62
N GLY A 190 9.17 -29.28 10.46
CA GLY A 190 9.44 -30.67 10.10
C GLY A 190 10.35 -31.42 11.07
N GLY A 191 11.30 -30.72 11.70
CA GLY A 191 12.15 -31.27 12.76
C GLY A 191 11.50 -31.25 14.15
N LEU A 192 10.72 -30.20 14.47
CA LEU A 192 10.09 -30.04 15.80
C LEU A 192 8.83 -30.91 15.98
N SER A 193 8.10 -31.25 14.92
CA SER A 193 6.78 -31.90 15.01
C SER A 193 6.81 -33.22 15.79
N GLY A 194 7.73 -34.13 15.46
CA GLY A 194 7.83 -35.42 16.16
C GLY A 194 8.27 -35.26 17.62
N LEU A 195 9.12 -34.28 17.91
CA LEU A 195 9.62 -33.99 19.25
C LEU A 195 8.51 -33.41 20.15
N LEU A 196 7.78 -32.41 19.66
CA LEU A 196 6.67 -31.77 20.38
C LEU A 196 5.57 -32.79 20.70
N ALA A 197 5.16 -33.57 19.69
CA ALA A 197 4.15 -34.61 19.87
C ALA A 197 4.61 -35.73 20.81
N GLY A 198 5.89 -36.11 20.77
CA GLY A 198 6.48 -37.07 21.70
C GLY A 198 6.37 -36.59 23.15
N VAL A 199 6.82 -35.36 23.42
CA VAL A 199 6.75 -34.74 24.76
C VAL A 199 5.30 -34.59 25.24
N ILE A 200 4.36 -34.16 24.39
CA ILE A 200 2.94 -34.06 24.79
C ILE A 200 2.36 -35.45 25.08
N THR A 201 2.69 -36.48 24.30
CA THR A 201 2.19 -37.84 24.53
C THR A 201 2.82 -38.49 25.78
N GLU A 202 4.08 -38.19 26.10
CA GLU A 202 4.76 -38.74 27.28
C GLU A 202 4.31 -38.08 28.60
N TYR A 203 4.10 -36.76 28.61
CA TYR A 203 3.85 -36.01 29.85
C TYR A 203 2.37 -35.61 30.08
N LEU A 204 1.52 -35.60 29.04
CA LEU A 204 0.10 -35.19 29.15
C LEU A 204 -0.91 -36.30 28.84
N ASP A 205 -0.51 -37.52 28.48
CA ASP A 205 -1.48 -38.60 28.29
C ASP A 205 -2.17 -38.98 29.62
N GLY A 206 -3.48 -39.18 29.56
CA GLY A 206 -4.35 -39.33 30.73
C GLY A 206 -4.50 -38.07 31.60
N ALA A 207 -3.81 -36.96 31.33
CA ALA A 207 -3.89 -35.76 32.15
C ALA A 207 -5.32 -35.18 32.13
N ARG A 208 -5.92 -35.04 33.32
CA ARG A 208 -7.35 -34.69 33.52
C ARG A 208 -8.36 -35.65 32.83
N GLY A 209 -7.95 -36.90 32.55
CA GLY A 209 -8.79 -37.88 31.85
C GLY A 209 -8.91 -37.65 30.34
N ILE A 210 -8.02 -36.84 29.75
CA ILE A 210 -7.98 -36.52 28.32
C ILE A 210 -6.76 -37.22 27.72
N ALA A 211 -6.96 -37.94 26.60
CA ALA A 211 -5.88 -38.64 25.90
C ALA A 211 -4.86 -37.67 25.28
N GLY A 212 -3.58 -38.05 25.23
CA GLY A 212 -2.46 -37.19 24.79
C GLY A 212 -2.65 -36.61 23.39
N TRP A 213 -3.23 -37.37 22.45
CA TRP A 213 -3.53 -36.88 21.11
C TRP A 213 -4.56 -35.75 21.08
N ARG A 214 -5.46 -35.67 22.07
CA ARG A 214 -6.45 -34.59 22.21
C ARG A 214 -5.80 -33.33 22.77
N TRP A 215 -4.91 -33.48 23.76
CA TRP A 215 -4.08 -32.38 24.28
C TRP A 215 -3.22 -31.73 23.19
N LEU A 216 -2.63 -32.53 22.32
CA LEU A 216 -1.81 -32.11 21.18
C LEU A 216 -2.58 -31.11 20.28
N PHE A 217 -3.76 -31.48 19.78
CA PHE A 217 -4.59 -30.58 18.97
C PHE A 217 -5.08 -29.33 19.74
N ILE A 218 -5.35 -29.44 21.05
CA ILE A 218 -5.77 -28.28 21.86
C ILE A 218 -4.62 -27.27 22.02
N ILE A 219 -3.44 -27.73 22.40
CA ILE A 219 -2.29 -26.85 22.68
C ILE A 219 -1.87 -26.12 21.41
N GLU A 220 -1.78 -26.83 20.29
CA GLU A 220 -1.27 -26.26 19.04
C GLU A 220 -2.30 -25.36 18.36
N GLY A 221 -3.59 -25.76 18.32
CA GLY A 221 -4.67 -24.92 17.80
C GLY A 221 -4.90 -23.64 18.62
N CYS A 222 -4.80 -23.72 19.96
CA CYS A 222 -4.82 -22.52 20.81
C CYS A 222 -3.60 -21.63 20.60
N GLY A 223 -2.41 -22.22 20.37
CA GLY A 223 -1.19 -21.50 19.99
C GLY A 223 -1.36 -20.74 18.67
N SER A 224 -1.84 -21.41 17.63
CA SER A 224 -2.17 -20.80 16.33
C SER A 224 -3.16 -19.64 16.47
N SER A 225 -4.22 -19.84 17.26
CA SER A 225 -5.22 -18.80 17.54
C SER A 225 -4.62 -17.58 18.24
N PHE A 226 -3.80 -17.80 19.27
CA PHE A 226 -3.17 -16.72 20.05
C PHE A 226 -2.17 -15.90 19.23
N VAL A 227 -1.31 -16.56 18.44
CA VAL A 227 -0.37 -15.85 17.55
C VAL A 227 -1.11 -15.16 16.38
N GLY A 228 -2.25 -15.69 15.94
CA GLY A 228 -3.16 -15.02 15.01
C GLY A 228 -3.73 -13.70 15.57
N CYS A 229 -4.16 -13.71 16.83
CA CYS A 229 -4.59 -12.50 17.54
C CYS A 229 -3.45 -11.49 17.71
N ILE A 230 -2.22 -11.93 18.00
CA ILE A 230 -1.05 -11.03 18.05
C ILE A 230 -0.77 -10.44 16.67
N LEU A 231 -0.76 -11.26 15.61
CA LEU A 231 -0.49 -10.81 14.24
C LEU A 231 -1.43 -9.67 13.83
N TRP A 232 -2.71 -9.71 14.23
CA TRP A 232 -3.69 -8.68 13.91
C TRP A 232 -3.27 -7.27 14.36
N PHE A 233 -2.67 -7.11 15.54
CA PHE A 233 -2.19 -5.82 16.04
C PHE A 233 -0.94 -5.30 15.31
N PHE A 234 -0.14 -6.18 14.71
CA PHE A 234 1.12 -5.84 14.06
C PHE A 234 1.10 -5.88 12.53
N MET A 235 0.02 -6.39 11.92
CA MET A 235 -0.07 -6.54 10.47
C MET A 235 -0.42 -5.24 9.75
N ALA A 236 0.51 -4.77 8.93
CA ALA A 236 0.27 -3.63 8.05
C ALA A 236 -0.63 -4.00 6.86
N ASP A 237 -1.40 -3.02 6.38
CA ASP A 237 -2.09 -3.09 5.09
C ASP A 237 -1.12 -2.81 3.92
N TYR A 238 -1.63 -2.71 2.70
CA TYR A 238 -0.87 -2.25 1.52
C TYR A 238 -0.28 -0.84 1.69
N PRO A 239 0.83 -0.51 1.00
CA PRO A 239 1.51 0.79 1.11
C PRO A 239 0.56 2.00 1.11
N SER A 240 -0.42 1.99 0.19
CA SER A 240 -1.46 3.01 -0.03
C SER A 240 -2.43 3.23 1.15
N ASN A 241 -2.60 2.26 2.05
CA ASN A 241 -3.50 2.35 3.21
C ASN A 241 -2.73 2.38 4.55
N THR A 242 -1.40 2.47 4.54
CA THR A 242 -0.60 2.35 5.77
C THR A 242 -0.54 3.63 6.61
N ARG A 243 -1.08 3.58 7.83
CA ARG A 243 -1.07 4.68 8.81
C ARG A 243 0.31 5.04 9.41
N TRP A 244 1.41 4.45 8.92
CA TRP A 244 2.73 4.52 9.60
C TRP A 244 3.91 4.95 8.71
N LEU A 245 3.71 5.09 7.39
CA LEU A 245 4.61 5.82 6.50
C LEU A 245 4.19 7.30 6.47
N THR A 246 5.13 8.21 6.25
CA THR A 246 4.78 9.59 5.86
C THR A 246 4.26 9.61 4.40
N PRO A 247 3.53 10.66 3.96
CA PRO A 247 3.08 10.76 2.57
C PRO A 247 4.23 10.64 1.56
N ASP A 248 5.40 11.21 1.86
CA ASP A 248 6.59 11.14 1.01
C ASP A 248 7.19 9.73 0.96
N GLU A 249 7.16 8.99 2.08
CA GLU A 249 7.55 7.58 2.14
C GLU A 249 6.55 6.68 1.39
N GLN A 250 5.24 6.98 1.45
CA GLN A 250 4.21 6.28 0.67
C GLN A 250 4.40 6.51 -0.82
N LEU A 251 4.67 7.75 -1.23
CA LEU A 251 4.96 8.13 -2.61
C LEU A 251 6.23 7.40 -3.10
N LEU A 252 7.32 7.43 -2.33
CA LEU A 252 8.56 6.73 -2.65
C LEU A 252 8.38 5.20 -2.71
N ALA A 253 7.51 4.62 -1.88
CA ALA A 253 7.14 3.21 -1.96
C ALA A 253 6.35 2.89 -3.24
N ALA A 254 5.41 3.75 -3.65
CA ALA A 254 4.64 3.58 -4.87
C ALA A 254 5.50 3.74 -6.13
N GLN A 255 6.30 4.80 -6.21
CA GLN A 255 7.30 5.06 -7.26
C GLN A 255 8.25 3.87 -7.46
N ARG A 256 8.83 3.36 -6.36
CA ARG A 256 9.71 2.18 -6.31
C ARG A 256 9.06 0.93 -6.90
N LEU A 257 7.78 0.69 -6.62
CA LEU A 257 7.04 -0.46 -7.14
C LEU A 257 6.67 -0.25 -8.62
N ALA A 258 6.21 0.94 -9.00
CA ALA A 258 5.90 1.30 -10.38
C ALA A 258 7.13 1.12 -11.30
N TYR A 259 8.31 1.58 -10.88
CA TYR A 259 9.58 1.41 -11.61
C TYR A 259 9.94 -0.06 -11.87
N ASP A 260 9.61 -0.96 -10.94
CA ASP A 260 9.84 -2.41 -11.10
C ASP A 260 8.66 -3.12 -11.79
N GLY A 261 7.80 -2.37 -12.52
CA GLY A 261 6.60 -2.88 -13.21
C GLY A 261 5.59 -3.57 -12.27
N LEU A 262 5.58 -3.18 -10.99
CA LEU A 262 4.63 -3.61 -9.96
C LEU A 262 3.63 -2.47 -9.69
N GLY A 263 3.07 -1.88 -10.76
CA GLY A 263 2.18 -0.72 -10.71
C GLY A 263 1.08 -0.85 -9.65
N ASN A 264 0.98 0.18 -8.80
CA ASN A 264 0.06 0.37 -7.67
C ASN A 264 -0.59 -0.91 -7.10
N ALA A 265 -0.01 -1.43 -6.01
CA ALA A 265 -0.65 -2.42 -5.16
C ALA A 265 -1.89 -1.84 -4.43
N GLN A 266 -3.02 -1.83 -5.15
CA GLN A 266 -4.34 -1.30 -4.78
C GLN A 266 -4.38 0.22 -4.51
N GLY A 267 -5.06 0.98 -5.37
CA GLY A 267 -5.35 2.39 -5.11
C GLY A 267 -6.11 3.15 -6.20
N ALA A 268 -5.75 2.95 -7.47
CA ALA A 268 -6.28 3.72 -8.61
C ALA A 268 -6.82 2.81 -9.73
N SER A 269 -8.10 3.05 -10.08
CA SER A 269 -9.04 2.39 -11.01
C SER A 269 -8.86 0.89 -11.37
N GLY A 270 -9.55 0.43 -12.42
CA GLY A 270 -9.25 -0.81 -13.14
C GLY A 270 -9.57 -2.14 -12.42
N ARG A 271 -10.62 -2.24 -11.59
CA ARG A 271 -11.02 -3.52 -10.95
C ARG A 271 -11.53 -4.56 -11.97
N ILE A 272 -10.60 -5.30 -12.56
CA ILE A 272 -10.86 -6.48 -13.41
C ILE A 272 -11.64 -7.54 -12.63
N THR A 273 -12.58 -8.24 -13.28
CA THR A 273 -13.38 -9.29 -12.62
C THR A 273 -12.49 -10.49 -12.29
N GLU A 274 -12.67 -11.16 -11.14
CA GLU A 274 -11.90 -12.37 -10.80
C GLU A 274 -11.96 -13.46 -11.88
N LYS A 275 -13.09 -13.56 -12.59
CA LYS A 275 -13.30 -14.46 -13.74
C LYS A 275 -12.41 -14.12 -14.92
N GLU A 276 -12.11 -12.83 -15.13
CA GLU A 276 -11.25 -12.32 -16.20
C GLU A 276 -9.78 -12.45 -15.80
N ALA A 277 -9.42 -12.14 -14.55
CA ALA A 277 -8.11 -12.44 -13.98
C ALA A 277 -7.76 -13.93 -14.11
N PHE A 278 -8.68 -14.83 -13.70
CA PHE A 278 -8.53 -16.27 -13.87
C PHE A 278 -8.37 -16.69 -15.34
N LYS A 279 -9.21 -16.16 -16.23
CA LYS A 279 -9.13 -16.43 -17.68
C LYS A 279 -7.79 -15.97 -18.27
N MET A 280 -7.23 -14.86 -17.79
CA MET A 280 -5.90 -14.39 -18.20
C MET A 280 -4.77 -15.28 -17.66
N VAL A 281 -4.85 -15.75 -16.41
CA VAL A 281 -3.86 -16.69 -15.84
C VAL A 281 -3.86 -18.03 -16.59
N VAL A 282 -5.05 -18.58 -16.85
CA VAL A 282 -5.21 -19.88 -17.53
C VAL A 282 -4.82 -19.84 -19.01
N LYS A 283 -5.02 -18.70 -19.69
CA LYS A 283 -4.58 -18.49 -21.08
C LYS A 283 -3.05 -18.28 -21.19
N ASP A 284 -2.38 -17.85 -20.13
CA ASP A 284 -0.94 -17.55 -20.16
C ASP A 284 -0.09 -18.83 -20.06
N TRP A 285 0.61 -19.16 -21.14
CA TRP A 285 1.50 -20.33 -21.23
C TRP A 285 2.66 -20.28 -20.23
N ARG A 286 3.06 -19.09 -19.78
CA ARG A 286 4.12 -18.92 -18.76
C ARG A 286 3.69 -19.50 -17.42
N THR A 287 2.41 -19.35 -17.05
CA THR A 287 1.82 -19.94 -15.84
C THR A 287 2.01 -21.45 -15.83
N TRP A 288 1.73 -22.13 -16.94
CA TRP A 288 1.76 -23.59 -17.03
C TRP A 288 3.18 -24.18 -16.92
N ILE A 289 4.19 -23.50 -17.46
CA ILE A 289 5.60 -23.91 -17.29
C ILE A 289 6.02 -23.74 -15.82
N LEU A 290 5.64 -22.64 -15.18
CA LEU A 290 5.95 -22.38 -13.77
C LEU A 290 5.19 -23.34 -12.83
N ALA A 291 3.94 -23.68 -13.16
CA ALA A 291 3.14 -24.68 -12.43
C ALA A 291 3.74 -26.08 -12.54
N LEU A 292 4.16 -26.51 -13.74
CA LEU A 292 4.87 -27.78 -13.95
C LEU A 292 6.18 -27.82 -13.16
N LEU A 293 6.97 -26.76 -13.22
CA LEU A 293 8.25 -26.69 -12.52
C LEU A 293 8.05 -26.70 -11.00
N TYR A 294 7.04 -26.01 -10.47
CA TYR A 294 6.69 -26.07 -9.04
C TYR A 294 6.17 -27.45 -8.62
N ALA A 295 5.30 -28.09 -9.42
CA ALA A 295 4.81 -29.45 -9.12
C ALA A 295 5.91 -30.52 -9.13
N LEU A 296 6.93 -30.39 -9.98
CA LEU A 296 8.12 -31.25 -9.92
C LEU A 296 8.92 -31.02 -8.63
N VAL A 297 9.01 -29.77 -8.15
CA VAL A 297 9.72 -29.42 -6.90
C VAL A 297 8.95 -29.91 -5.67
N THR A 298 7.64 -29.65 -5.57
CA THR A 298 6.79 -30.19 -4.49
C THR A 298 6.76 -31.72 -4.53
N GLY A 299 6.77 -32.33 -5.72
CA GLY A 299 6.93 -33.78 -5.91
C GLY A 299 8.23 -34.29 -5.28
N ALA A 300 9.37 -33.68 -5.60
CA ALA A 300 10.65 -34.01 -4.98
C ALA A 300 10.65 -33.77 -3.45
N GLN A 301 9.92 -32.76 -2.97
CA GLN A 301 9.79 -32.42 -1.55
C GLN A 301 9.02 -33.49 -0.74
N THR A 302 8.18 -34.32 -1.36
CA THR A 302 7.43 -35.39 -0.68
C THR A 302 8.31 -36.44 0.02
N ILE A 303 9.61 -36.51 -0.30
CA ILE A 303 10.61 -37.26 0.45
C ILE A 303 10.62 -36.92 1.96
N GLN A 304 10.18 -35.71 2.35
CA GLN A 304 10.05 -35.28 3.75
C GLN A 304 9.28 -36.31 4.60
N TYR A 305 8.15 -36.81 4.09
CA TYR A 305 7.28 -37.75 4.82
C TYR A 305 7.96 -39.09 5.13
N PHE A 306 9.06 -39.40 4.43
CA PHE A 306 9.79 -40.66 4.54
C PHE A 306 11.17 -40.51 5.18
N ILE A 307 11.59 -39.30 5.61
CA ILE A 307 12.89 -39.07 6.25
C ILE A 307 13.16 -40.02 7.45
N PRO A 308 12.23 -40.26 8.40
CA PRO A 308 12.46 -41.23 9.48
C PRO A 308 12.66 -42.67 8.96
N THR A 309 11.89 -43.07 7.94
CA THR A 309 12.00 -44.39 7.28
C THR A 309 13.32 -44.55 6.52
N LEU A 310 13.81 -43.47 5.90
CA LEU A 310 15.09 -43.45 5.20
C LEU A 310 16.27 -43.50 6.18
N VAL A 311 16.22 -42.74 7.27
CA VAL A 311 17.23 -42.82 8.35
C VAL A 311 17.31 -44.23 8.94
N LYS A 312 16.14 -44.88 9.17
CA LYS A 312 16.06 -46.29 9.55
C LYS A 312 16.69 -47.23 8.51
N SER A 313 16.50 -46.95 7.22
CA SER A 313 17.12 -47.72 6.12
C SER A 313 18.64 -47.58 6.03
N PHE A 314 19.22 -46.53 6.62
CA PHE A 314 20.66 -46.34 6.74
C PHE A 314 21.25 -47.05 7.99
N GLY A 315 20.43 -47.73 8.79
CA GLY A 315 20.85 -48.57 9.92
C GLY A 315 20.71 -47.92 11.30
N TRP A 316 20.27 -46.66 11.38
CA TRP A 316 20.04 -45.96 12.64
C TRP A 316 18.64 -46.28 13.17
N THR A 317 18.54 -46.85 14.37
CA THR A 317 17.26 -47.29 14.95
C THR A 317 16.97 -46.56 16.27
N SER A 318 15.77 -46.78 16.82
CA SER A 318 15.36 -46.22 18.12
C SER A 318 15.47 -44.68 18.17
N TRP A 319 15.79 -44.12 19.34
CA TRP A 319 15.89 -42.69 19.62
C TRP A 319 17.00 -42.00 18.80
N ASP A 320 18.15 -42.64 18.59
CA ASP A 320 19.20 -42.14 17.69
C ASP A 320 18.67 -41.86 16.28
N GLY A 321 17.81 -42.76 15.76
CA GLY A 321 17.15 -42.59 14.47
C GLY A 321 16.29 -41.31 14.37
N GLN A 322 15.80 -40.75 15.47
CA GLN A 322 15.09 -39.47 15.47
C GLN A 322 16.06 -38.29 15.44
N TYR A 323 17.13 -38.31 16.25
CA TYR A 323 18.16 -37.26 16.21
C TYR A 323 18.80 -37.14 14.83
N HIS A 324 18.98 -38.26 14.12
CA HIS A 324 19.48 -38.28 12.74
C HIS A 324 18.48 -37.76 11.68
N THR A 325 17.27 -37.33 12.04
CA THR A 325 16.40 -36.54 11.15
C THR A 325 16.69 -35.04 11.19
N ILE A 326 17.38 -34.54 12.22
CA ILE A 326 17.63 -33.10 12.43
C ILE A 326 18.64 -32.52 11.41
N PRO A 327 19.77 -33.18 11.06
CA PRO A 327 20.73 -32.62 10.11
C PRO A 327 20.20 -32.38 8.69
N PRO A 328 19.34 -33.23 8.10
CA PRO A 328 18.56 -32.89 6.90
C PRO A 328 17.83 -31.54 6.99
N TYR A 329 17.08 -31.30 8.06
CA TYR A 329 16.34 -30.05 8.24
C TYR A 329 17.26 -28.84 8.50
N ALA A 330 18.35 -29.02 9.26
CA ALA A 330 19.35 -27.96 9.46
C ALA A 330 20.05 -27.59 8.13
N CYS A 331 20.38 -28.59 7.30
CA CYS A 331 20.91 -28.37 5.96
C CYS A 331 19.89 -27.61 5.08
N ALA A 332 18.61 -27.98 5.13
CA ALA A 332 17.54 -27.27 4.42
C ALA A 332 17.42 -25.80 4.81
N VAL A 333 17.53 -25.42 6.09
CA VAL A 333 17.53 -24.01 6.53
C VAL A 333 18.71 -23.24 5.91
N VAL A 334 19.93 -23.80 5.95
CA VAL A 334 21.12 -23.17 5.37
C VAL A 334 20.98 -23.03 3.85
N CYS A 335 20.47 -24.06 3.16
CA CYS A 335 20.22 -24.02 1.73
C CYS A 335 19.15 -23.01 1.33
N ILE A 336 18.01 -22.94 2.04
CA ILE A 336 16.95 -21.95 1.79
C ILE A 336 17.50 -20.53 1.78
N LEU A 337 18.26 -20.18 2.82
CA LEU A 337 18.85 -18.85 2.95
C LEU A 337 19.92 -18.61 1.88
N GLY A 338 20.90 -19.51 1.75
CA GLY A 338 21.97 -19.39 0.76
C GLY A 338 21.45 -19.21 -0.67
N MET A 339 20.59 -20.13 -1.13
CA MET A 339 20.10 -20.15 -2.52
C MET A 339 19.30 -18.90 -2.87
N CYS A 340 18.45 -18.42 -1.96
CA CYS A 340 17.62 -17.25 -2.23
C CYS A 340 18.37 -15.92 -2.14
N PHE A 341 19.33 -15.79 -1.21
CA PHE A 341 20.20 -14.60 -1.15
C PHE A 341 21.15 -14.54 -2.36
N THR A 342 21.73 -15.67 -2.78
CA THR A 342 22.52 -15.77 -4.02
C THR A 342 21.68 -15.42 -5.25
N ALA A 343 20.43 -15.89 -5.35
CA ALA A 343 19.57 -15.64 -6.50
C ALA A 343 19.10 -14.19 -6.64
N ASP A 344 18.80 -13.50 -5.53
CA ASP A 344 18.51 -12.07 -5.53
C ASP A 344 19.78 -11.25 -5.86
N HIS A 345 20.95 -11.60 -5.29
CA HIS A 345 22.22 -10.90 -5.53
C HIS A 345 22.66 -10.97 -7.00
N PHE A 346 22.65 -12.15 -7.62
CA PHE A 346 22.95 -12.32 -9.05
C PHE A 346 21.80 -11.93 -9.99
N LYS A 347 20.64 -11.52 -9.45
CA LYS A 347 19.42 -11.13 -10.19
C LYS A 347 18.89 -12.18 -11.18
N ASN A 348 19.33 -13.44 -11.07
CA ASN A 348 19.16 -14.48 -12.10
C ASN A 348 18.56 -15.78 -11.50
N LYS A 349 17.33 -15.67 -10.93
CA LYS A 349 16.63 -16.77 -10.23
C LYS A 349 16.69 -18.12 -10.96
N ALA A 350 16.42 -18.14 -12.27
CA ALA A 350 16.45 -19.34 -13.11
C ALA A 350 17.82 -20.04 -13.17
N VAL A 351 18.92 -19.28 -13.18
CA VAL A 351 20.28 -19.85 -13.20
C VAL A 351 20.60 -20.51 -11.87
N CYS A 352 20.25 -19.87 -10.75
CA CYS A 352 20.42 -20.45 -9.42
C CYS A 352 19.57 -21.71 -9.25
N ILE A 353 18.29 -21.70 -9.66
CA ILE A 353 17.44 -22.90 -9.71
C ILE A 353 18.15 -24.04 -10.48
N SER A 354 18.69 -23.74 -11.66
CA SER A 354 19.37 -24.75 -12.51
C SER A 354 20.62 -25.33 -11.85
N ILE A 355 21.48 -24.47 -11.26
CA ILE A 355 22.71 -24.90 -10.56
C ILE A 355 22.37 -25.79 -9.36
N PHE A 356 21.44 -25.38 -8.51
CA PHE A 356 21.09 -26.15 -7.32
C PHE A 356 20.28 -27.42 -7.63
N ALA A 357 19.49 -27.41 -8.72
CA ALA A 357 18.86 -28.61 -9.26
C ALA A 357 19.91 -29.61 -9.78
N ALA A 358 20.94 -29.15 -10.50
CA ALA A 358 22.05 -29.98 -10.96
C ALA A 358 22.86 -30.59 -9.79
N ILE A 359 23.16 -29.79 -8.76
CA ILE A 359 23.82 -30.27 -7.53
C ILE A 359 22.97 -31.35 -6.84
N GLY A 360 21.68 -31.09 -6.59
CA GLY A 360 20.79 -32.06 -5.97
C GLY A 360 20.62 -33.35 -6.79
N THR A 361 20.58 -33.23 -8.13
CA THR A 361 20.56 -34.39 -9.04
C THR A 361 21.84 -35.23 -8.90
N ALA A 362 23.02 -34.59 -8.91
CA ALA A 362 24.29 -35.28 -8.70
C ALA A 362 24.36 -35.97 -7.33
N CYS A 363 23.86 -35.32 -6.27
CA CYS A 363 23.77 -35.92 -4.95
C CYS A 363 22.88 -37.18 -4.94
N PHE A 364 21.67 -37.13 -5.53
CA PHE A 364 20.81 -38.33 -5.60
C PHE A 364 21.38 -39.45 -6.48
N ILE A 365 22.10 -39.14 -7.56
CA ILE A 365 22.84 -40.15 -8.35
C ILE A 365 23.86 -40.88 -7.46
N VAL A 366 24.60 -40.16 -6.62
CA VAL A 366 25.55 -40.75 -5.65
C VAL A 366 24.83 -41.61 -4.60
N VAL A 367 23.64 -41.19 -4.12
CA VAL A 367 22.81 -42.00 -3.20
C VAL A 367 22.32 -43.29 -3.85
N CYS A 368 21.97 -43.27 -5.15
CA CYS A 368 21.56 -44.47 -5.88
C CYS A 368 22.74 -45.42 -6.11
N ALA A 369 23.89 -44.89 -6.55
CA ALA A 369 25.07 -45.67 -6.89
C ALA A 369 25.78 -46.27 -5.66
N SER A 370 25.88 -45.51 -4.56
CA SER A 370 26.64 -45.93 -3.39
C SER A 370 25.95 -47.03 -2.57
N THR A 371 26.75 -47.99 -2.10
CA THR A 371 26.33 -49.04 -1.16
C THR A 371 26.60 -48.69 0.30
N SER A 372 27.34 -47.61 0.59
CA SER A 372 27.69 -47.20 1.96
C SER A 372 26.58 -46.33 2.57
N ASN A 373 26.02 -46.78 3.69
CA ASN A 373 24.93 -46.07 4.38
C ASN A 373 25.31 -44.66 4.83
N THR A 374 26.54 -44.44 5.32
CA THR A 374 27.02 -43.11 5.71
C THR A 374 27.07 -42.16 4.51
N VAL A 375 27.49 -42.65 3.34
CA VAL A 375 27.51 -41.88 2.09
C VAL A 375 26.08 -41.57 1.63
N ARG A 376 25.19 -42.57 1.64
CA ARG A 376 23.76 -42.38 1.32
C ARG A 376 23.11 -41.32 2.21
N TYR A 377 23.36 -41.34 3.52
CA TYR A 377 22.85 -40.34 4.47
C TYR A 377 23.37 -38.92 4.20
N ILE A 378 24.69 -38.76 4.02
CA ILE A 378 25.30 -37.44 3.77
C ILE A 378 24.80 -36.83 2.45
N PHE A 379 24.79 -37.59 1.36
CA PHE A 379 24.32 -37.07 0.08
C PHE A 379 22.79 -36.88 0.03
N THR A 380 22.01 -37.67 0.76
CA THR A 380 20.56 -37.40 0.95
C THR A 380 20.34 -36.09 1.71
N THR A 381 21.14 -35.82 2.75
CA THR A 381 21.09 -34.57 3.54
C THR A 381 21.30 -33.35 2.65
N PHE A 382 22.33 -33.33 1.81
CA PHE A 382 22.58 -32.23 0.86
C PHE A 382 21.52 -32.14 -0.25
N ALA A 383 21.06 -33.27 -0.80
CA ALA A 383 20.03 -33.29 -1.84
C ALA A 383 18.67 -32.74 -1.33
N PHE A 384 18.31 -33.10 -0.10
CA PHE A 384 17.15 -32.57 0.62
C PHE A 384 17.24 -31.05 0.79
N GLY A 385 18.40 -30.54 1.19
CA GLY A 385 18.64 -29.10 1.26
C GLY A 385 18.47 -28.38 -0.09
N CYS A 386 18.92 -29.00 -1.20
CA CYS A 386 18.73 -28.48 -2.55
C CYS A 386 17.25 -28.35 -2.94
N ILE A 387 16.43 -29.38 -2.68
CA ILE A 387 14.98 -29.32 -2.94
C ILE A 387 14.36 -28.13 -2.17
N TYR A 388 14.65 -28.04 -0.87
CA TYR A 388 14.05 -27.03 0.01
C TYR A 388 14.44 -25.60 -0.35
N GLY A 389 15.65 -25.36 -0.87
CA GLY A 389 16.05 -24.02 -1.34
C GLY A 389 15.50 -23.64 -2.72
N ILE A 390 15.16 -24.62 -3.56
CA ILE A 390 14.50 -24.36 -4.86
C ILE A 390 13.02 -24.01 -4.66
N SER A 391 12.31 -24.68 -3.75
CA SER A 391 10.88 -24.45 -3.47
C SER A 391 10.46 -22.97 -3.34
N PRO A 392 11.03 -22.16 -2.43
CA PRO A 392 10.67 -20.74 -2.31
C PRO A 392 11.09 -19.92 -3.52
N LEU A 393 12.22 -20.27 -4.15
CA LEU A 393 12.79 -19.51 -5.25
C LEU A 393 11.93 -19.61 -6.52
N VAL A 394 11.28 -20.76 -6.75
CA VAL A 394 10.32 -20.98 -7.85
C VAL A 394 9.02 -20.23 -7.62
N LEU A 395 8.44 -20.30 -6.43
CA LEU A 395 7.20 -19.55 -6.10
C LEU A 395 7.44 -18.04 -6.24
N MET A 396 8.61 -17.56 -5.79
CA MET A 396 9.06 -16.16 -5.96
C MET A 396 9.57 -15.84 -7.37
N TRP A 397 9.56 -16.79 -8.31
CA TRP A 397 9.76 -16.54 -9.74
C TRP A 397 8.41 -16.28 -10.44
N VAL A 398 7.31 -16.90 -9.99
CA VAL A 398 5.94 -16.61 -10.47
C VAL A 398 5.63 -15.12 -10.32
N ALA A 399 5.87 -14.56 -9.13
CA ALA A 399 5.66 -13.14 -8.84
C ALA A 399 6.51 -12.19 -9.71
N ASN A 400 7.66 -12.65 -10.22
CA ASN A 400 8.52 -11.86 -11.12
C ASN A 400 8.07 -11.91 -12.58
N VAL A 401 7.46 -13.03 -13.02
CA VAL A 401 7.06 -13.28 -14.42
C VAL A 401 5.62 -12.85 -14.70
N ILE A 402 4.74 -12.93 -13.71
CA ILE A 402 3.33 -12.51 -13.81
C ILE A 402 3.16 -11.30 -12.90
N CYS A 403 3.61 -10.14 -13.40
CA CYS A 403 3.76 -8.91 -12.62
C CYS A 403 2.43 -8.16 -12.47
N PHE A 404 1.68 -8.08 -13.56
CA PHE A 404 0.50 -7.25 -13.77
C PHE A 404 -0.57 -8.02 -14.56
N PRO A 405 -1.89 -7.75 -14.34
CA PRO A 405 -2.48 -7.02 -13.21
C PRO A 405 -2.20 -7.68 -11.85
N ALA A 406 -2.46 -6.96 -10.75
CA ALA A 406 -2.21 -7.47 -9.39
C ALA A 406 -3.09 -8.70 -9.07
N GLU A 407 -4.32 -8.73 -9.59
CA GLU A 407 -5.27 -9.83 -9.51
C GLU A 407 -4.76 -11.04 -10.29
N LYS A 408 -4.22 -10.83 -11.50
CA LYS A 408 -3.57 -11.88 -12.29
C LYS A 408 -2.36 -12.47 -11.54
N ARG A 409 -1.57 -11.63 -10.86
CA ARG A 409 -0.44 -12.07 -10.01
C ARG A 409 -0.90 -12.92 -8.84
N ALA A 410 -1.92 -12.50 -8.09
CA ALA A 410 -2.46 -13.25 -6.96
C ALA A 410 -3.02 -14.61 -7.40
N VAL A 411 -3.85 -14.63 -8.45
CA VAL A 411 -4.45 -15.86 -9.00
C VAL A 411 -3.38 -16.81 -9.55
N ALA A 412 -2.32 -16.30 -10.18
CA ALA A 412 -1.21 -17.13 -10.66
C ALA A 412 -0.40 -17.76 -9.51
N ILE A 413 -0.09 -17.00 -8.45
CA ILE A 413 0.60 -17.53 -7.26
C ILE A 413 -0.23 -18.65 -6.61
N GLY A 414 -1.55 -18.43 -6.45
CA GLY A 414 -2.47 -19.45 -5.93
C GLY A 414 -2.54 -20.69 -6.82
N LEU A 415 -2.73 -20.51 -8.14
CA LEU A 415 -2.87 -21.64 -9.07
C LEU A 415 -1.58 -22.48 -9.17
N VAL A 416 -0.40 -21.84 -9.19
CA VAL A 416 0.88 -22.56 -9.18
C VAL A 416 1.04 -23.34 -7.87
N ASN A 417 0.70 -22.76 -6.72
CA ASN A 417 0.82 -23.46 -5.43
C ASN A 417 -0.17 -24.64 -5.33
N ALA A 418 -1.41 -24.48 -5.78
CA ALA A 418 -2.44 -25.54 -5.77
C ALA A 418 -2.06 -26.73 -6.67
N LEU A 419 -1.56 -26.45 -7.88
CA LEU A 419 -1.03 -27.49 -8.78
C LEU A 419 0.24 -28.14 -8.20
N GLY A 420 1.06 -27.39 -7.45
CA GLY A 420 2.18 -27.93 -6.67
C GLY A 420 1.74 -28.92 -5.58
N ASN A 421 0.82 -28.50 -4.71
CA ASN A 421 0.29 -29.30 -3.60
C ASN A 421 -0.44 -30.57 -4.05
N THR A 422 -0.86 -30.66 -5.32
CA THR A 422 -1.37 -31.90 -5.93
C THR A 422 -0.32 -33.02 -5.91
N ALA A 423 0.98 -32.70 -5.94
CA ALA A 423 2.06 -33.69 -5.87
C ALA A 423 2.09 -34.48 -4.54
N SER A 424 1.62 -33.87 -3.45
CA SER A 424 1.51 -34.52 -2.13
C SER A 424 0.52 -35.69 -2.13
N ILE A 425 -0.39 -35.78 -3.10
CA ILE A 425 -1.34 -36.90 -3.22
C ILE A 425 -0.64 -38.16 -3.74
N TYR A 426 0.21 -38.05 -4.78
CA TYR A 426 0.92 -39.21 -5.33
C TYR A 426 2.24 -39.53 -4.61
N GLY A 427 2.89 -38.56 -3.99
CA GLY A 427 4.16 -38.77 -3.28
C GLY A 427 4.10 -39.80 -2.14
N VAL A 428 2.92 -40.00 -1.54
CA VAL A 428 2.67 -41.03 -0.51
C VAL A 428 2.90 -42.45 -1.04
N PHE A 429 2.76 -42.68 -2.35
CA PHE A 429 2.95 -43.99 -2.98
C PHE A 429 4.37 -44.20 -3.53
N LEU A 430 5.27 -43.21 -3.38
CA LEU A 430 6.60 -43.22 -4.02
C LEU A 430 7.66 -44.05 -3.28
N TRP A 431 7.38 -44.45 -2.03
CA TRP A 431 8.32 -45.14 -1.14
C TRP A 431 7.66 -46.37 -0.49
N PRO A 432 7.34 -47.43 -1.26
CA PRO A 432 6.67 -48.61 -0.73
C PRO A 432 7.63 -49.50 0.07
N ASP A 433 7.14 -50.13 1.15
CA ASP A 433 7.96 -50.92 2.09
C ASP A 433 8.71 -52.10 1.44
N HIS A 434 8.27 -52.59 0.28
CA HIS A 434 8.90 -53.72 -0.42
C HIS A 434 10.26 -53.37 -1.07
N ASP A 435 10.57 -52.09 -1.27
CA ASP A 435 11.87 -51.64 -1.77
C ASP A 435 12.92 -51.38 -0.66
N ALA A 436 12.55 -51.62 0.61
CA ALA A 436 13.46 -51.48 1.74
C ALA A 436 14.64 -52.48 1.64
N PRO A 437 15.89 -52.09 2.01
CA PRO A 437 16.31 -50.80 2.56
C PRO A 437 16.92 -49.84 1.52
N ARG A 438 16.82 -50.13 0.22
CA ARG A 438 17.53 -49.35 -0.82
C ARG A 438 16.66 -48.28 -1.48
N TYR A 439 15.35 -48.50 -1.59
CA TYR A 439 14.35 -47.55 -2.12
C TYR A 439 14.73 -46.94 -3.49
N ILE A 440 15.23 -47.77 -4.41
CA ILE A 440 15.73 -47.31 -5.73
C ILE A 440 14.64 -46.60 -6.55
N PRO A 441 13.37 -47.05 -6.59
CA PRO A 441 12.33 -46.32 -7.32
C PRO A 441 12.08 -44.91 -6.78
N GLY A 442 12.01 -44.75 -5.45
CA GLY A 442 11.83 -43.44 -4.81
C GLY A 442 12.97 -42.47 -5.13
N PHE A 443 14.22 -42.89 -4.89
CA PHE A 443 15.39 -42.05 -5.18
C PHE A 443 15.58 -41.77 -6.68
N SER A 444 15.27 -42.71 -7.57
CA SER A 444 15.40 -42.48 -9.01
C SER A 444 14.30 -41.55 -9.54
N ALA A 445 13.06 -41.62 -9.03
CA ALA A 445 12.01 -40.67 -9.34
C ALA A 445 12.35 -39.24 -8.91
N THR A 446 12.84 -39.03 -7.68
CA THR A 446 13.27 -37.69 -7.23
C THR A 446 14.50 -37.18 -8.00
N THR A 447 15.40 -38.07 -8.44
CA THR A 447 16.50 -37.72 -9.35
C THR A 447 15.98 -37.21 -10.69
N ILE A 448 15.02 -37.92 -11.30
CA ILE A 448 14.43 -37.55 -12.60
C ILE A 448 13.71 -36.19 -12.49
N TRP A 449 12.94 -35.94 -11.43
CA TRP A 449 12.29 -34.65 -11.22
C TRP A 449 13.31 -33.51 -11.03
N MET A 450 14.37 -33.70 -10.24
CA MET A 450 15.45 -32.70 -10.08
C MET A 450 16.20 -32.42 -11.40
N GLY A 451 16.48 -33.45 -12.19
CA GLY A 451 17.06 -33.29 -13.54
C GLY A 451 16.13 -32.54 -14.48
N ALA A 452 14.83 -32.85 -14.46
CA ALA A 452 13.81 -32.15 -15.24
C ALA A 452 13.67 -30.68 -14.82
N ILE A 453 13.71 -30.36 -13.52
CA ILE A 453 13.69 -28.98 -13.01
C ILE A 453 14.87 -28.18 -13.57
N CYS A 454 16.07 -28.75 -13.60
CA CYS A 454 17.25 -28.10 -14.20
C CYS A 454 17.03 -27.77 -15.68
N ILE A 455 16.60 -28.75 -16.47
CA ILE A 455 16.38 -28.59 -17.91
C ILE A 455 15.24 -27.59 -18.19
N ILE A 456 14.11 -27.72 -17.50
CA ILE A 456 12.94 -26.85 -17.68
C ILE A 456 13.24 -25.42 -17.21
N ALA A 457 14.03 -25.21 -16.15
CA ALA A 457 14.46 -23.88 -15.72
C ALA A 457 15.30 -23.15 -16.79
N LEU A 458 16.22 -23.86 -17.45
CA LEU A 458 17.02 -23.31 -18.56
C LEU A 458 16.17 -23.04 -19.81
N ILE A 459 15.26 -23.96 -20.16
CA ILE A 459 14.33 -23.78 -21.28
C ILE A 459 13.40 -22.59 -21.00
N ALA A 460 12.80 -22.51 -19.81
CA ALA A 460 11.94 -21.40 -19.40
C ALA A 460 12.69 -20.07 -19.43
N ARG A 461 13.95 -20.01 -18.95
CA ARG A 461 14.80 -18.82 -19.09
C ARG A 461 15.00 -18.42 -20.56
N HIS A 462 15.32 -19.37 -21.45
CA HIS A 462 15.47 -19.08 -22.88
C HIS A 462 14.17 -18.56 -23.49
N TYR A 463 13.04 -19.22 -23.22
CA TYR A 463 11.73 -18.83 -23.76
C TYR A 463 11.20 -17.51 -23.18
N PHE A 464 11.43 -17.20 -21.91
CA PHE A 464 11.06 -15.90 -21.30
C PHE A 464 11.99 -14.76 -21.74
N ASN A 465 13.24 -15.04 -22.11
CA ASN A 465 14.13 -14.06 -22.73
C ASN A 465 13.80 -13.84 -24.22
N LYS A 466 13.38 -14.88 -24.94
CA LYS A 466 13.00 -14.83 -26.36
C LYS A 466 11.62 -14.21 -26.59
N HIS A 467 10.69 -14.51 -25.70
CA HIS A 467 9.38 -13.87 -25.60
C HIS A 467 9.37 -13.09 -24.28
N PRO A 468 9.98 -11.89 -24.25
CA PRO A 468 9.90 -11.01 -23.10
C PRO A 468 8.43 -10.71 -22.77
N ILE A 469 8.18 -10.20 -21.57
CA ILE A 469 6.86 -9.68 -21.26
C ILE A 469 6.66 -8.46 -22.16
N GLU A 470 5.84 -8.61 -23.19
CA GLU A 470 5.14 -7.50 -23.82
C GLU A 470 4.43 -6.75 -22.70
N ALA A 471 5.06 -5.68 -22.22
CA ALA A 471 4.34 -4.49 -21.80
C ALA A 471 3.30 -4.23 -22.90
N PRO A 472 2.00 -4.19 -22.58
CA PRO A 472 0.95 -4.20 -23.60
C PRO A 472 1.22 -3.06 -24.59
N GLU A 473 1.11 -3.29 -25.90
CA GLU A 473 1.70 -2.41 -26.95
C GLU A 473 1.40 -0.91 -26.80
N ALA A 474 0.33 -0.54 -26.11
CA ALA A 474 0.05 0.80 -25.63
C ALA A 474 1.23 1.45 -24.86
N GLU A 475 2.02 0.70 -24.09
CA GLU A 475 3.11 1.18 -23.24
C GLU A 475 4.35 1.56 -24.07
N GLU A 476 4.80 0.74 -25.03
CA GLU A 476 5.86 1.14 -25.98
C GLU A 476 5.36 2.17 -27.01
N ALA A 477 4.10 2.09 -27.46
CA ALA A 477 3.53 3.09 -28.37
C ALA A 477 3.34 4.46 -27.65
N SER A 478 2.96 4.47 -26.38
CA SER A 478 2.87 5.70 -25.58
C SER A 478 4.24 6.20 -25.16
N LEU A 479 5.19 5.33 -24.77
CA LEU A 479 6.55 5.75 -24.47
C LEU A 479 7.22 6.36 -25.69
N ASN A 480 7.15 5.74 -26.87
CA ASN A 480 7.73 6.31 -28.07
C ASN A 480 7.00 7.60 -28.49
N SER A 481 5.66 7.65 -28.52
CA SER A 481 4.95 8.90 -28.87
C SER A 481 5.09 10.02 -27.82
N THR A 482 5.38 9.69 -26.55
CA THR A 482 5.65 10.66 -25.48
C THR A 482 7.11 11.11 -25.48
N MET A 483 8.05 10.22 -25.79
CA MET A 483 9.45 10.57 -26.03
C MET A 483 9.60 11.39 -27.31
N ASP A 484 8.85 11.08 -28.37
CA ASP A 484 8.72 11.92 -29.57
C ASP A 484 8.03 13.25 -29.23
N PHE A 485 7.03 13.28 -28.34
CA PHE A 485 6.42 14.54 -27.88
C PHE A 485 7.40 15.43 -27.08
N PHE A 486 8.29 14.82 -26.29
CA PHE A 486 9.36 15.53 -25.58
C PHE A 486 10.55 15.89 -26.49
N ALA A 487 10.87 15.08 -27.50
CA ALA A 487 11.93 15.34 -28.49
C ALA A 487 11.47 16.26 -29.65
N SER A 488 10.17 16.47 -29.80
CA SER A 488 9.57 17.47 -30.70
C SER A 488 9.13 18.76 -29.98
N GLN A 489 9.35 18.86 -28.66
CA GLN A 489 9.58 20.18 -28.08
C GLN A 489 10.85 20.75 -28.72
N PRO A 490 10.81 21.93 -29.37
CA PRO A 490 12.05 22.60 -29.74
C PRO A 490 12.80 23.02 -28.47
N GLU A 491 14.11 23.26 -28.56
CA GLU A 491 14.95 23.78 -27.46
C GLU A 491 14.64 25.25 -27.08
N THR A 492 13.41 25.73 -27.35
CA THR A 492 12.96 27.11 -27.18
C THR A 492 11.75 27.19 -26.25
N VAL A 493 12.02 27.43 -24.96
CA VAL A 493 10.97 27.69 -23.95
C VAL A 493 10.22 28.98 -24.33
N THR A 494 8.94 28.86 -24.70
CA THR A 494 8.10 30.00 -25.08
C THR A 494 7.57 30.74 -23.86
N ILE A 495 8.33 31.77 -23.43
CA ILE A 495 7.97 32.64 -22.30
C ILE A 495 7.08 33.81 -22.76
N LEU A 496 6.16 34.29 -21.92
CA LEU A 496 5.43 35.53 -22.21
C LEU A 496 6.40 36.72 -22.22
N LYS A 497 6.24 37.65 -23.17
CA LYS A 497 7.17 38.79 -23.34
C LYS A 497 7.48 39.57 -22.04
N PRO A 498 6.52 39.88 -21.14
CA PRO A 498 6.84 40.52 -19.87
C PRO A 498 7.75 39.68 -18.95
N GLN A 499 7.53 38.36 -18.90
CA GLN A 499 8.36 37.43 -18.12
C GLN A 499 9.78 37.34 -18.68
N TYR A 500 9.94 37.39 -20.01
CA TYR A 500 11.24 37.47 -20.67
C TYR A 500 11.96 38.80 -20.38
N GLU A 501 11.24 39.92 -20.37
CA GLU A 501 11.79 41.24 -20.02
C GLU A 501 12.17 41.34 -18.53
N ASP A 502 11.42 40.69 -17.63
CA ASP A 502 11.76 40.57 -16.21
C ASP A 502 12.96 39.63 -15.99
N LEU A 503 13.03 38.50 -16.69
CA LEU A 503 14.20 37.59 -16.67
C LEU A 503 15.47 38.32 -17.15
N LEU A 504 15.39 39.10 -18.24
CA LEU A 504 16.50 39.94 -18.69
C LEU A 504 16.89 41.02 -17.67
N ARG A 505 15.93 41.56 -16.90
CA ARG A 505 16.22 42.52 -15.83
C ARG A 505 16.98 41.86 -14.68
N VAL A 506 16.53 40.68 -14.24
CA VAL A 506 17.17 39.90 -13.17
C VAL A 506 18.56 39.42 -13.59
N ALA A 507 18.72 38.91 -14.82
CA ALA A 507 20.02 38.50 -15.36
C ALA A 507 21.04 39.65 -15.34
N ARG A 508 20.65 40.85 -15.81
CA ARG A 508 21.52 42.05 -15.74
C ARG A 508 21.81 42.49 -14.31
N GLN A 509 20.87 42.35 -13.38
CA GLN A 509 21.10 42.65 -11.96
C GLN A 509 22.11 41.68 -11.34
N PHE A 510 22.02 40.39 -11.68
CA PHE A 510 22.99 39.36 -11.26
C PHE A 510 24.38 39.59 -11.88
N GLU A 511 24.45 39.95 -13.15
CA GLU A 511 25.71 40.20 -13.86
C GLU A 511 26.40 41.48 -13.35
N ASN A 512 25.65 42.56 -13.13
CA ASN A 512 26.13 43.77 -12.45
C ASN A 512 26.61 43.47 -11.01
N LEU A 513 25.95 42.54 -10.30
CA LEU A 513 26.37 42.11 -8.96
C LEU A 513 27.66 41.28 -9.01
N LYS A 514 27.79 40.35 -9.97
CA LYS A 514 29.03 39.58 -10.21
C LYS A 514 30.19 40.51 -10.53
N GLU A 515 30.02 41.48 -11.44
CA GLU A 515 31.03 42.52 -11.68
C GLU A 515 31.36 43.35 -10.44
N SER A 516 30.36 43.74 -9.65
CA SER A 516 30.57 44.54 -8.43
C SER A 516 31.35 43.77 -7.35
N LEU A 517 31.11 42.47 -7.22
CA LEU A 517 31.82 41.59 -6.28
C LEU A 517 33.26 41.31 -6.75
N LEU A 518 33.48 41.07 -8.04
CA LEU A 518 34.82 40.92 -8.64
C LEU A 518 35.64 42.22 -8.47
N ARG A 519 35.04 43.40 -8.74
CA ARG A 519 35.65 44.71 -8.47
C ARG A 519 35.84 44.99 -6.98
N GLY A 520 35.06 44.34 -6.12
CA GLY A 520 35.18 44.35 -4.66
C GLY A 520 36.27 43.42 -4.10
N GLY A 521 36.96 42.66 -4.95
CA GLY A 521 38.07 41.78 -4.56
C GLY A 521 37.67 40.34 -4.21
N VAL A 522 36.43 39.92 -4.47
CA VAL A 522 36.05 38.50 -4.40
C VAL A 522 36.70 37.77 -5.58
N SER A 523 37.32 36.60 -5.36
CA SER A 523 37.91 35.84 -6.46
C SER A 523 36.82 35.23 -7.34
N GLN A 524 37.15 34.95 -8.61
CA GLN A 524 36.19 34.31 -9.50
C GLN A 524 35.93 32.84 -9.11
N GLU A 525 36.90 32.20 -8.45
CA GLU A 525 36.79 30.83 -7.93
C GLU A 525 35.80 30.76 -6.75
N ASP A 526 35.91 31.66 -5.76
CA ASP A 526 34.95 31.77 -4.64
C ASP A 526 33.53 32.04 -5.17
N LEU A 527 33.42 32.90 -6.18
CA LEU A 527 32.14 33.35 -6.73
C LEU A 527 31.47 32.27 -7.58
N ASP A 528 32.24 31.45 -8.29
CA ASP A 528 31.72 30.30 -9.02
C ASP A 528 31.41 29.11 -8.07
N VAL A 529 32.07 28.97 -6.91
CA VAL A 529 31.62 28.06 -5.83
C VAL A 529 30.26 28.51 -5.28
N LEU A 530 30.11 29.78 -4.90
CA LEU A 530 28.85 30.35 -4.38
C LEU A 530 27.66 30.22 -5.36
N VAL A 531 27.91 30.01 -6.65
CA VAL A 531 26.89 29.78 -7.68
C VAL A 531 26.60 28.29 -7.89
N ASN A 532 27.57 27.39 -7.67
CA ASN A 532 27.48 25.97 -8.03
C ASN A 532 27.42 24.98 -6.84
N ASP A 533 27.46 25.44 -5.58
CA ASP A 533 27.49 24.57 -4.38
C ASP A 533 26.23 23.68 -4.16
N ALA A 534 25.25 23.77 -5.07
CA ALA A 534 24.19 22.78 -5.24
C ALA A 534 24.64 21.64 -6.18
N VAL A 535 25.29 20.62 -5.60
CA VAL A 535 25.78 19.33 -6.16
C VAL A 535 27.31 19.24 -6.31
N ALA A 536 27.95 18.57 -5.34
CA ALA A 536 29.35 18.15 -5.41
C ALA A 536 29.54 16.88 -6.27
N PRO A 537 30.45 16.86 -7.27
CA PRO A 537 30.76 15.65 -8.05
C PRO A 537 31.60 14.62 -7.27
N ILE A 538 31.41 13.33 -7.57
CA ILE A 538 32.26 12.24 -7.07
C ILE A 538 33.41 11.98 -8.06
N PRO A 539 34.67 11.90 -7.63
CA PRO A 539 35.78 11.54 -8.51
C PRO A 539 35.68 10.07 -8.98
N ASN A 540 35.70 9.84 -10.29
CA ASN A 540 35.98 8.54 -10.88
C ASN A 540 37.47 8.46 -11.20
N ASP A 541 38.15 7.44 -10.68
CA ASP A 541 39.60 7.24 -10.87
C ASP A 541 39.87 5.88 -11.53
N GLU A 542 40.01 5.87 -12.85
CA GLU A 542 40.40 4.66 -13.60
C GLU A 542 41.07 4.97 -14.95
N ASN A 543 42.37 5.28 -14.96
CA ASN A 543 43.43 4.40 -15.54
C ASN A 543 44.79 5.13 -15.72
N PRO A 544 45.93 4.46 -15.50
CA PRO A 544 47.25 5.09 -15.46
C PRO A 544 48.05 5.02 -16.78
N VAL A 545 48.81 6.08 -17.12
CA VAL A 545 49.83 6.06 -18.18
C VAL A 545 51.19 6.57 -17.66
N GLN A 546 52.09 5.61 -17.42
CA GLN A 546 53.57 5.65 -17.55
C GLN A 546 54.39 6.90 -17.14
N LYS A 547 55.12 6.72 -16.03
CA LYS A 547 56.54 7.08 -15.71
C LYS A 547 57.45 7.46 -16.92
N PRO A 548 58.54 8.26 -16.75
CA PRO A 548 59.46 8.15 -15.60
C PRO A 548 60.12 9.43 -15.02
N TYR A 549 60.91 9.19 -13.96
CA TYR A 549 61.75 10.10 -13.16
C TYR A 549 62.72 11.00 -13.93
N HIS A 550 63.04 12.15 -13.32
CA HIS A 550 64.43 12.59 -13.14
C HIS A 550 64.59 13.50 -11.90
N GLU A 551 65.69 13.33 -11.14
CA GLU A 551 66.18 14.28 -10.13
C GLU A 551 67.04 15.36 -10.85
N THR A 552 67.32 16.57 -10.33
CA THR A 552 68.28 16.87 -9.24
C THR A 552 68.45 18.40 -9.10
N HIS A 553 69.07 18.89 -8.01
CA HIS A 553 69.69 20.23 -7.80
C HIS A 553 68.75 21.42 -7.45
N GLN A 554 69.14 22.41 -6.61
CA GLN A 554 70.43 22.64 -5.92
C GLN A 554 70.30 23.40 -4.57
N LEU A 555 71.35 23.24 -3.74
CA LEU A 555 71.94 24.07 -2.64
C LEU A 555 71.36 25.47 -2.29
N SER A 556 71.49 26.02 -1.07
CA SER A 556 72.24 25.62 0.16
C SER A 556 71.60 26.16 1.46
N ASP A 557 71.97 25.59 2.61
CA ASP A 557 72.67 26.25 3.74
C ASP A 557 72.81 25.26 4.94
N GLY A 558 73.61 25.55 5.97
CA GLY A 558 73.84 24.57 7.05
C GLY A 558 74.62 25.03 8.28
N ALA A 559 74.67 24.18 9.32
CA ALA A 559 75.40 24.42 10.57
C ALA A 559 75.84 23.12 11.32
N SER A 560 77.16 23.00 11.53
CA SER A 560 77.90 22.45 12.71
C SER A 560 77.59 21.10 13.41
N SER A 561 78.70 20.42 13.75
CA SER A 561 79.00 19.63 15.00
C SER A 561 78.49 18.17 15.23
N THR A 562 79.06 17.24 14.46
CA THR A 562 79.90 16.08 14.88
C THR A 562 79.70 15.29 16.22
N THR A 563 79.53 13.94 16.11
CA THR A 563 79.95 12.82 17.04
C THR A 563 79.41 12.72 18.48
N GLN A 564 79.00 11.56 19.03
CA GLN A 564 79.79 10.32 19.26
C GLN A 564 78.93 9.01 19.34
N THR A 565 79.60 7.85 19.43
CA THR A 565 79.09 6.45 19.64
C THR A 565 79.81 5.83 20.88
N PRO A 566 79.73 4.52 21.29
CA PRO A 566 78.98 3.33 20.80
C PRO A 566 78.35 2.41 21.91
N SER A 567 77.76 1.26 21.51
CA SER A 567 77.65 -0.13 22.10
C SER A 567 77.64 -0.42 23.64
N SER A 568 77.21 -1.58 24.21
CA SER A 568 77.00 -2.97 23.72
C SER A 568 76.11 -3.86 24.65
N ASN A 569 75.56 -4.96 24.08
CA ASN A 569 75.21 -6.35 24.55
C ASN A 569 75.43 -6.84 26.02
N PRO A 570 74.99 -8.07 26.47
CA PRO A 570 74.32 -9.22 25.79
C PRO A 570 73.09 -9.86 26.53
N ALA A 571 72.64 -11.03 26.05
CA ALA A 571 71.44 -11.79 26.44
C ALA A 571 71.57 -12.80 27.62
N SER A 572 70.44 -13.38 28.05
CA SER A 572 70.33 -14.71 28.73
C SER A 572 68.93 -15.35 28.58
N THR A 573 68.72 -16.58 29.09
CA THR A 573 67.70 -17.54 28.59
C THR A 573 66.58 -17.95 29.56
N SER A 574 65.35 -18.02 29.02
CA SER A 574 64.21 -18.93 29.30
C SER A 574 64.01 -19.62 30.68
N PHE A 575 62.78 -19.59 31.22
CA PHE A 575 62.05 -20.80 31.69
C PHE A 575 60.51 -20.60 31.80
N ARG A 576 59.78 -21.70 32.03
CA ARG A 576 58.30 -21.94 32.12
C ARG A 576 57.52 -21.07 33.16
N GLN A 577 56.17 -21.04 33.27
CA GLN A 577 55.05 -21.83 32.67
C GLN A 577 53.69 -21.07 32.62
N ASN A 578 52.65 -21.68 32.02
CA ASN A 578 51.27 -21.18 31.83
C ASN A 578 50.50 -20.76 33.11
N HIS A 579 49.53 -19.83 32.98
CA HIS A 579 48.18 -19.99 33.58
C HIS A 579 47.06 -19.09 32.97
N LYS A 580 45.82 -19.50 33.21
CA LYS A 580 44.48 -18.88 33.06
C LYS A 580 43.59 -19.46 34.20
N PRO A 581 42.34 -19.02 34.49
CA PRO A 581 41.59 -17.77 34.18
C PRO A 581 40.82 -17.19 35.43
N ASN A 582 39.75 -16.39 35.22
CA ASN A 582 38.47 -16.26 36.01
C ASN A 582 38.09 -14.99 36.86
N HIS A 583 37.01 -14.32 36.40
CA HIS A 583 35.74 -13.91 37.08
C HIS A 583 35.60 -12.94 38.29
N ARG A 584 34.38 -12.30 38.31
CA ARG A 584 33.58 -11.65 39.41
C ARG A 584 34.00 -10.22 39.84
N VAL A 585 33.14 -9.18 39.92
CA VAL A 585 31.81 -8.90 40.58
C VAL A 585 31.95 -8.26 41.99
N TYR A 586 31.17 -7.20 42.29
CA TYR A 586 30.83 -6.74 43.66
C TYR A 586 29.47 -5.98 43.72
N LYS A 587 29.16 -5.21 44.80
CA LYS A 587 27.78 -4.82 45.21
C LYS A 587 27.46 -3.29 45.34
N TYR A 588 27.15 -2.79 46.55
CA TYR A 588 26.30 -1.61 46.84
C TYR A 588 26.46 -1.12 48.32
N ASP A 589 25.81 0.01 48.68
CA ASP A 589 25.52 0.58 50.03
C ASP A 589 26.65 1.36 50.77
N PRO A 590 26.39 2.26 51.78
CA PRO A 590 25.12 2.79 52.33
C PRO A 590 25.02 4.35 52.59
N TYR A 591 23.79 4.82 52.92
CA TYR A 591 23.27 5.94 53.79
C TYR A 591 24.21 6.97 54.51
N PRO A 592 23.77 8.23 54.83
CA PRO A 592 22.62 8.55 55.73
C PRO A 592 21.76 9.83 55.42
N SER A 593 20.91 10.25 56.38
CA SER A 593 19.79 11.21 56.26
C SER A 593 19.99 12.58 56.95
N GLY A 594 19.18 13.60 56.61
CA GLY A 594 18.94 14.80 57.44
C GLY A 594 18.35 16.04 56.71
N ASP A 595 17.19 16.51 57.19
CA ASP A 595 16.71 17.91 57.45
C ASP A 595 17.41 19.13 56.80
N SER A 596 16.75 20.25 56.41
CA SER A 596 15.31 20.65 56.43
C SER A 596 15.04 21.97 55.65
N ILE A 597 13.83 22.11 55.08
CA ILE A 597 12.97 23.33 54.93
C ILE A 597 13.60 24.67 54.47
N GLU A 598 13.11 25.19 53.33
CA GLU A 598 12.47 26.53 53.23
C GLU A 598 11.57 26.60 51.96
N GLU A 599 10.52 27.43 51.99
CA GLU A 599 9.49 27.67 50.94
C GLU A 599 9.94 28.89 50.06
N GLU A 600 9.29 29.40 48.99
CA GLU A 600 7.88 29.63 48.63
C GLU A 600 7.64 29.51 47.09
N ASP A 601 6.38 29.72 46.65
CA ASP A 601 5.84 29.50 45.29
C ASP A 601 6.12 30.68 44.28
N ASP A 602 5.61 30.80 43.04
CA ASP A 602 4.20 30.78 42.55
C ASP A 602 4.02 30.13 41.14
N ASP A 603 2.95 29.33 41.04
CA ASP A 603 1.94 29.12 39.96
C ASP A 603 2.11 29.64 38.50
N GLU A 604 1.72 28.77 37.52
CA GLU A 604 0.47 28.98 36.73
C GLU A 604 -0.06 27.68 36.03
N LEU A 605 -0.88 26.90 36.76
CA LEU A 605 -2.05 26.10 36.30
C LEU A 605 -2.05 25.34 34.93
N GLU A 606 -1.98 24.00 35.00
CA GLU A 606 -2.72 23.11 34.07
C GLU A 606 -4.04 22.65 34.72
N LEU A 607 -5.12 22.52 33.94
CA LEU A 607 -6.42 22.01 34.39
C LEU A 607 -6.74 20.66 33.75
N GLU A 608 -6.66 19.58 34.52
CA GLU A 608 -7.41 18.35 34.24
C GLU A 608 -8.86 18.52 34.67
N GLU A 609 -9.83 18.00 33.89
CA GLU A 609 -11.06 17.49 34.52
C GLU A 609 -11.73 16.36 33.71
N THR A 610 -11.68 15.15 34.30
CA THR A 610 -12.61 14.00 34.14
C THR A 610 -12.83 13.32 32.78
N GLU A 611 -12.74 11.98 32.81
CA GLU A 611 -13.41 11.10 31.85
C GLU A 611 -14.93 11.28 31.90
N ASN A 612 -15.62 11.05 30.76
CA ASN A 612 -17.00 10.59 30.82
C ASN A 612 -17.27 9.55 29.71
N GLN A 613 -17.96 8.47 30.07
CA GLN A 613 -18.17 7.30 29.23
C GLN A 613 -19.40 7.50 28.33
N GLY A 614 -19.29 7.30 27.00
CA GLY A 614 -20.48 7.52 26.15
C GLY A 614 -20.38 7.36 24.64
N ILE A 615 -19.34 6.77 24.03
CA ILE A 615 -19.26 6.59 22.56
C ILE A 615 -18.84 5.16 22.19
N TYR A 616 -19.72 4.19 22.45
CA TYR A 616 -19.57 2.79 22.01
C TYR A 616 -20.89 2.13 21.55
N VAL A 617 -21.88 2.93 21.12
CA VAL A 617 -23.12 2.46 20.49
C VAL A 617 -23.51 3.40 19.36
N GLU A 618 -23.02 3.16 18.13
CA GLU A 618 -23.61 3.76 16.91
C GLU A 618 -23.21 3.03 15.61
N GLU A 619 -21.98 2.48 15.48
CA GLU A 619 -21.55 1.71 14.30
C GLU A 619 -22.32 0.37 14.08
N GLN A 620 -23.25 -0.01 14.96
CA GLN A 620 -24.18 -1.14 14.74
C GLN A 620 -25.52 -0.72 14.10
N GLN A 621 -25.80 0.58 13.96
CA GLN A 621 -27.08 1.07 13.43
C GLN A 621 -27.11 1.10 11.90
N GLU A 622 -26.00 1.48 11.23
CA GLU A 622 -25.92 1.64 9.76
C GLU A 622 -26.08 0.32 8.96
N GLN A 623 -26.04 -0.85 9.61
CA GLN A 623 -26.29 -2.15 8.94
C GLN A 623 -27.70 -2.72 9.17
N ILE A 624 -28.59 -1.97 9.84
CA ILE A 624 -29.99 -2.38 10.08
C ILE A 624 -30.99 -1.52 9.27
N SER A 625 -30.63 -0.28 8.92
CA SER A 625 -31.48 0.62 8.10
C SER A 625 -31.70 0.15 6.66
N THR A 626 -30.76 -0.58 6.06
CA THR A 626 -30.89 -1.12 4.69
C THR A 626 -31.87 -2.31 4.55
N ALA A 627 -32.64 -2.61 5.60
CA ALA A 627 -33.60 -3.72 5.66
C ALA A 627 -35.06 -3.29 5.96
N ASN A 628 -35.42 -2.01 5.83
CA ASN A 628 -36.82 -1.56 5.79
C ASN A 628 -36.99 -0.39 4.80
N GLY A 629 -38.05 -0.42 3.98
CA GLY A 629 -38.37 0.65 3.05
C GLY A 629 -39.20 1.75 3.71
N VAL A 630 -38.54 2.87 4.05
CA VAL A 630 -39.16 4.14 4.50
C VAL A 630 -38.40 5.28 3.81
N ASP A 631 -39.10 6.35 3.41
CA ASP A 631 -38.52 7.46 2.64
C ASP A 631 -37.65 8.39 3.51
N ASP A 632 -36.34 8.13 3.56
CA ASP A 632 -35.33 8.90 4.33
C ASP A 632 -34.88 10.22 3.63
N ASP A 633 -35.85 11.05 3.21
CA ASP A 633 -35.60 12.34 2.53
C ASP A 633 -35.38 13.52 3.51
N ASP A 634 -35.32 13.25 4.82
CA ASP A 634 -35.29 14.26 5.90
C ASP A 634 -33.87 14.75 6.30
N GLU A 635 -32.84 13.90 6.21
CA GLU A 635 -31.46 14.24 6.63
C GLU A 635 -30.53 14.74 5.51
N GLN A 636 -30.99 14.82 4.25
CA GLN A 636 -30.08 15.05 3.12
C GLN A 636 -29.44 16.45 3.09
N HIS A 637 -28.10 16.49 3.05
CA HIS A 637 -27.30 17.72 3.11
C HIS A 637 -26.77 18.19 1.75
N THR A 638 -26.74 17.32 0.73
CA THR A 638 -25.99 17.55 -0.52
C THR A 638 -26.86 17.69 -1.76
N ILE A 639 -26.82 18.87 -2.38
CA ILE A 639 -27.58 19.22 -3.59
C ILE A 639 -26.68 19.12 -4.82
N GLU A 640 -27.19 18.53 -5.89
CA GLU A 640 -26.56 18.46 -7.19
C GLU A 640 -27.15 19.49 -8.16
N MET A 641 -26.27 20.32 -8.73
CA MET A 641 -26.58 21.32 -9.74
C MET A 641 -26.09 20.82 -11.10
N ARG A 642 -27.01 20.57 -12.03
CA ARG A 642 -26.71 20.15 -13.40
C ARG A 642 -26.92 21.28 -14.40
N ASN A 643 -26.42 21.09 -15.62
CA ASN A 643 -26.65 22.00 -16.75
C ASN A 643 -26.05 23.41 -16.56
N LEU A 644 -24.90 23.53 -15.88
CA LEU A 644 -24.25 24.83 -15.62
C LEU A 644 -23.81 25.57 -16.91
N PRO A 645 -23.62 26.90 -16.86
CA PRO A 645 -22.99 27.68 -17.94
C PRO A 645 -21.53 27.29 -18.19
N GLN A 646 -21.08 27.35 -19.44
CA GLN A 646 -19.73 26.94 -19.86
C GLN A 646 -18.58 27.84 -19.33
N ARG A 647 -18.89 28.99 -18.75
CA ARG A 647 -17.94 29.89 -18.03
C ARG A 647 -18.30 30.08 -16.55
N CYS A 648 -19.13 29.20 -15.97
CA CYS A 648 -19.50 29.30 -14.57
C CYS A 648 -18.29 29.01 -13.67
N THR A 649 -18.05 29.89 -12.70
CA THR A 649 -17.00 29.71 -11.68
C THR A 649 -17.60 29.42 -10.30
N HIS A 650 -16.76 28.96 -9.37
CA HIS A 650 -17.12 28.83 -7.96
C HIS A 650 -17.67 30.14 -7.36
N LEU A 651 -17.19 31.30 -7.81
CA LEU A 651 -17.64 32.61 -7.35
C LEU A 651 -19.08 32.92 -7.80
N ASP A 652 -19.51 32.41 -8.94
CA ASP A 652 -20.86 32.64 -9.45
C ASP A 652 -21.88 31.73 -8.76
N ILE A 653 -21.44 30.54 -8.37
CA ILE A 653 -22.19 29.64 -7.49
C ILE A 653 -22.39 30.28 -6.10
N THR A 654 -21.35 30.83 -5.46
CA THR A 654 -21.50 31.48 -4.13
C THR A 654 -22.20 32.83 -4.17
N LYS A 655 -22.23 33.53 -5.32
CA LYS A 655 -23.10 34.71 -5.50
C LYS A 655 -24.59 34.33 -5.53
N SER A 656 -24.93 33.17 -6.08
CA SER A 656 -26.33 32.75 -6.31
C SER A 656 -26.97 31.97 -5.15
N ILE A 657 -26.19 31.33 -4.26
CA ILE A 657 -26.73 30.55 -3.13
C ILE A 657 -26.96 31.44 -1.90
N ARG A 658 -28.14 31.40 -1.30
CA ARG A 658 -28.48 32.09 -0.04
C ARG A 658 -29.33 31.19 0.86
N GLY A 659 -29.47 31.57 2.13
CA GLY A 659 -30.25 30.86 3.13
C GLY A 659 -29.53 29.71 3.86
N GLY A 660 -28.22 29.51 3.68
CA GLY A 660 -27.50 28.43 4.37
C GLY A 660 -25.98 28.49 4.24
N ALA A 661 -25.27 28.20 5.33
CA ALA A 661 -23.81 28.03 5.32
C ALA A 661 -23.41 26.76 4.56
N LEU A 662 -22.28 26.80 3.86
CA LEU A 662 -21.80 25.70 3.03
C LEU A 662 -20.58 25.01 3.64
N VAL A 663 -20.63 23.68 3.69
CA VAL A 663 -19.49 22.83 4.07
C VAL A 663 -18.47 22.78 2.94
N GLN A 664 -18.95 22.62 1.70
CA GLN A 664 -18.11 22.53 0.50
C GLN A 664 -18.87 22.80 -0.79
N ILE A 665 -18.12 23.19 -1.83
CA ILE A 665 -18.52 23.21 -3.23
C ILE A 665 -17.49 22.39 -4.03
N TYR A 666 -17.96 21.40 -4.78
CA TYR A 666 -17.16 20.58 -5.69
C TYR A 666 -17.72 20.70 -7.11
N MET A 667 -16.88 21.02 -8.09
CA MET A 667 -17.32 21.35 -9.45
C MET A 667 -16.63 20.49 -10.51
N ARG A 668 -17.43 19.89 -11.41
CA ARG A 668 -16.95 19.15 -12.59
C ARG A 668 -17.25 19.96 -13.85
N PHE A 669 -16.24 20.67 -14.33
CA PHE A 669 -16.35 21.55 -15.50
C PHE A 669 -16.72 20.81 -16.79
N THR A 670 -16.22 19.58 -16.97
CA THR A 670 -16.53 18.69 -18.10
C THR A 670 -18.01 18.30 -18.15
N GLU A 671 -18.55 17.82 -17.04
CA GLU A 671 -19.95 17.41 -16.87
C GLU A 671 -20.94 18.58 -16.73
N ARG A 672 -20.43 19.83 -16.61
CA ARG A 672 -21.22 21.04 -16.30
C ARG A 672 -22.07 20.86 -15.03
N MET A 673 -21.48 20.21 -14.03
CA MET A 673 -22.10 19.84 -12.76
C MET A 673 -21.37 20.49 -11.58
N ALA A 674 -22.10 20.84 -10.52
CA ALA A 674 -21.52 21.10 -9.21
C ALA A 674 -22.32 20.39 -8.11
N ARG A 675 -21.64 19.93 -7.06
CA ARG A 675 -22.25 19.46 -5.81
C ARG A 675 -21.99 20.47 -4.72
N VAL A 676 -23.03 20.77 -3.95
CA VAL A 676 -23.05 21.77 -2.89
C VAL A 676 -23.57 21.11 -1.63
N THR A 677 -22.73 21.02 -0.60
CA THR A 677 -23.12 20.46 0.71
C THR A 677 -23.35 21.60 1.69
N PHE A 678 -24.54 21.64 2.30
CA PHE A 678 -24.93 22.60 3.33
C PHE A 678 -24.55 22.10 4.72
N VAL A 679 -24.31 23.02 5.66
CA VAL A 679 -24.05 22.70 7.08
C VAL A 679 -25.29 22.09 7.76
N ASP A 680 -26.48 22.49 7.31
CA ASP A 680 -27.78 22.10 7.85
C ASP A 680 -28.68 21.55 6.73
N ALA A 681 -29.33 20.42 6.99
CA ALA A 681 -30.28 19.78 6.07
C ALA A 681 -31.56 20.61 5.90
N ALA A 682 -31.99 21.37 6.91
CA ALA A 682 -33.17 22.24 6.80
C ALA A 682 -32.92 23.36 5.76
N ALA A 683 -31.75 23.99 5.80
CA ALA A 683 -31.31 24.97 4.81
C ALA A 683 -31.17 24.37 3.39
N ALA A 684 -30.67 23.13 3.26
CA ALA A 684 -30.64 22.43 1.97
C ALA A 684 -32.06 22.22 1.41
N ARG A 685 -32.99 21.76 2.26
CA ARG A 685 -34.40 21.55 1.89
C ARG A 685 -35.10 22.84 1.47
N GLU A 686 -34.92 23.95 2.19
CA GLU A 686 -35.49 25.25 1.77
C GLU A 686 -34.93 25.68 0.41
N PHE A 687 -33.60 25.60 0.21
CA PHE A 687 -32.95 25.97 -1.04
C PHE A 687 -33.48 25.13 -2.22
N LEU A 688 -33.59 23.80 -2.07
CA LEU A 688 -34.08 22.92 -3.13
C LEU A 688 -35.56 23.16 -3.44
N ALA A 689 -36.41 23.31 -2.42
CA ALA A 689 -37.84 23.56 -2.59
C ALA A 689 -38.08 24.90 -3.32
N ARG A 690 -37.40 25.96 -2.88
CA ARG A 690 -37.47 27.29 -3.47
C ARG A 690 -36.91 27.32 -4.91
N GLY A 691 -35.81 26.62 -5.14
CA GLY A 691 -35.21 26.46 -6.47
C GLY A 691 -36.10 25.70 -7.46
N LYS A 692 -36.87 24.71 -6.99
CA LYS A 692 -37.90 24.01 -7.78
C LYS A 692 -39.12 24.90 -8.07
N GLN A 693 -39.54 25.77 -7.14
CA GLN A 693 -40.69 26.67 -7.30
C GLN A 693 -40.41 27.86 -8.24
N ILE A 694 -39.29 28.56 -8.05
CA ILE A 694 -38.96 29.81 -8.75
C ILE A 694 -38.14 29.53 -10.03
N GLY A 695 -37.43 28.41 -10.06
CA GLY A 695 -36.37 28.13 -11.02
C GLY A 695 -35.05 28.79 -10.60
N PHE A 696 -33.95 28.04 -10.66
CA PHE A 696 -32.62 28.54 -10.34
C PHE A 696 -31.88 28.92 -11.63
N TYR A 697 -31.22 30.08 -11.64
CA TYR A 697 -30.57 30.63 -12.82
C TYR A 697 -29.16 31.14 -12.48
N ILE A 698 -28.19 30.83 -13.35
CA ILE A 698 -26.83 31.37 -13.29
C ILE A 698 -26.47 31.87 -14.70
N HIS A 699 -25.99 33.11 -14.82
CA HIS A 699 -25.74 33.77 -16.11
C HIS A 699 -26.93 33.67 -17.09
N ASN A 700 -28.14 33.97 -16.61
CA ASN A 700 -29.44 33.86 -17.30
C ASN A 700 -29.79 32.46 -17.88
N LYS A 701 -28.95 31.44 -17.65
CA LYS A 701 -29.24 30.05 -17.99
C LYS A 701 -29.91 29.35 -16.81
N LYS A 702 -31.00 28.63 -17.06
CA LYS A 702 -31.61 27.76 -16.05
C LYS A 702 -30.64 26.65 -15.66
N VAL A 703 -30.55 26.39 -14.36
CA VAL A 703 -29.75 25.33 -13.74
C VAL A 703 -30.72 24.34 -13.10
N ASP A 704 -30.48 23.05 -13.33
CA ASP A 704 -31.39 21.99 -12.89
C ASP A 704 -30.90 21.44 -11.55
N LEU A 705 -31.79 21.44 -10.54
CA LEU A 705 -31.46 21.10 -9.14
C LEU A 705 -32.11 19.77 -8.72
N SER A 706 -31.29 18.85 -8.22
CA SER A 706 -31.73 17.59 -7.60
C SER A 706 -30.99 17.34 -6.28
N TRP A 707 -31.48 16.37 -5.51
CA TRP A 707 -30.63 15.72 -4.51
C TRP A 707 -29.44 15.02 -5.20
N SER A 708 -28.36 14.79 -4.46
CA SER A 708 -27.21 14.05 -4.96
C SER A 708 -27.24 12.60 -4.50
N ASN A 709 -27.09 11.66 -5.44
CA ASN A 709 -26.95 10.22 -5.14
C ASN A 709 -25.68 9.88 -4.33
N HIS A 710 -24.83 10.88 -4.05
CA HIS A 710 -23.68 10.77 -3.17
C HIS A 710 -23.78 11.85 -2.08
N GLU A 711 -24.33 11.46 -0.94
CA GLU A 711 -24.31 12.26 0.29
C GLU A 711 -22.87 12.53 0.73
N PHE A 712 -22.60 13.73 1.26
CA PHE A 712 -21.33 14.02 1.93
C PHE A 712 -21.53 13.93 3.45
N SER A 713 -21.17 12.79 4.03
CA SER A 713 -21.12 12.63 5.48
C SER A 713 -20.13 13.63 6.10
N LEU A 714 -20.63 14.54 6.95
CA LEU A 714 -19.80 15.48 7.71
C LEU A 714 -18.99 14.71 8.76
N ARG A 715 -17.67 14.57 8.52
CA ARG A 715 -16.76 13.93 9.48
C ARG A 715 -16.87 14.60 10.87
N PRO A 716 -16.88 13.83 11.99
CA PRO A 716 -17.16 14.37 13.32
C PRO A 716 -16.32 15.59 13.73
N TYR A 717 -15.02 15.62 13.42
CA TYR A 717 -14.17 16.78 13.74
C TYR A 717 -14.53 18.06 12.95
N ILE A 718 -15.12 17.93 11.76
CA ILE A 718 -15.62 19.08 10.99
C ILE A 718 -16.90 19.59 11.65
N LYS A 719 -17.84 18.69 11.98
CA LYS A 719 -19.08 19.01 12.71
C LYS A 719 -18.77 19.69 14.04
N GLN A 720 -17.84 19.14 14.83
CA GLN A 720 -17.36 19.71 16.09
C GLN A 720 -16.68 21.09 15.90
N SER A 721 -15.84 21.25 14.87
CA SER A 721 -15.16 22.54 14.65
C SER A 721 -16.12 23.64 14.14
N ILE A 722 -17.14 23.29 13.36
CA ILE A 722 -18.23 24.20 12.99
C ILE A 722 -18.98 24.66 14.25
N ILE A 723 -19.40 23.72 15.09
CA ILE A 723 -20.20 23.99 16.30
C ILE A 723 -19.39 24.75 17.37
N THR A 724 -18.19 24.27 17.72
CA THR A 724 -17.40 24.79 18.85
C THR A 724 -16.52 25.98 18.46
N ASN A 725 -15.89 25.96 17.28
CA ASN A 725 -14.92 26.99 16.87
C ASN A 725 -15.50 28.02 15.89
N GLY A 726 -16.79 27.91 15.53
CA GLY A 726 -17.41 28.73 14.49
C GLY A 726 -16.73 28.56 13.12
N ALA A 727 -16.21 27.36 12.82
CA ALA A 727 -15.43 27.15 11.60
C ALA A 727 -16.28 27.28 10.33
N THR A 728 -15.81 28.08 9.37
CA THR A 728 -16.43 28.23 8.06
C THR A 728 -15.39 28.08 6.94
N ARG A 729 -15.85 28.08 5.68
CA ARG A 729 -15.00 28.09 4.48
C ARG A 729 -14.33 29.45 4.20
N ASN A 730 -14.64 30.47 5.01
CA ASN A 730 -14.10 31.82 4.88
C ASN A 730 -13.10 32.10 6.02
N LEU A 731 -12.01 32.80 5.70
CA LEU A 731 -10.98 33.22 6.66
C LEU A 731 -10.86 34.75 6.66
N ILE A 732 -10.61 35.33 7.83
CA ILE A 732 -10.34 36.76 7.99
C ILE A 732 -8.99 36.93 8.70
N ILE A 733 -8.04 37.55 8.01
CA ILE A 733 -6.79 38.04 8.60
C ILE A 733 -7.05 39.45 9.12
N ARG A 734 -6.91 39.66 10.42
CA ARG A 734 -7.00 40.97 11.09
C ARG A 734 -5.61 41.52 11.40
N ASN A 735 -5.46 42.84 11.36
CA ASN A 735 -4.18 43.54 11.48
C ASN A 735 -3.16 43.09 10.42
N ALA A 736 -3.62 42.99 9.16
CA ALA A 736 -2.76 42.61 8.04
C ALA A 736 -1.71 43.70 7.75
N ASN A 737 -0.47 43.28 7.53
CA ASN A 737 0.61 44.19 7.12
C ASN A 737 0.48 44.56 5.63
N ALA A 738 0.87 45.78 5.26
CA ALA A 738 0.72 46.33 3.90
C ALA A 738 1.42 45.49 2.81
N ASN A 739 2.44 44.71 3.18
CA ASN A 739 3.21 43.85 2.27
C ASN A 739 2.42 42.60 1.81
N ILE A 740 1.26 42.29 2.39
CA ILE A 740 0.48 41.10 2.00
C ILE A 740 -0.44 41.44 0.81
N THR A 741 -0.03 40.97 -0.37
CA THR A 741 -0.83 41.08 -1.60
C THR A 741 -1.75 39.86 -1.80
N PRO A 742 -2.82 39.97 -2.62
CA PRO A 742 -3.65 38.82 -3.00
C PRO A 742 -2.87 37.74 -3.78
N ALA A 743 -1.79 38.11 -4.47
CA ALA A 743 -0.91 37.18 -5.17
C ALA A 743 -0.11 36.31 -4.19
N LEU A 744 0.54 36.95 -3.20
CA LEU A 744 1.29 36.26 -2.15
C LEU A 744 0.40 35.29 -1.34
N ILE A 745 -0.86 35.67 -1.09
CA ILE A 745 -1.83 34.77 -0.45
C ILE A 745 -2.15 33.54 -1.33
N ARG A 746 -2.25 33.69 -2.66
CA ARG A 746 -2.51 32.56 -3.56
C ARG A 746 -1.31 31.61 -3.62
N GLU A 747 -0.11 32.14 -3.83
CA GLU A 747 1.16 31.41 -3.77
C GLU A 747 1.32 30.63 -2.44
N HIS A 748 1.07 31.31 -1.31
CA HIS A 748 1.12 30.70 0.02
C HIS A 748 0.09 29.59 0.25
N LEU A 749 -0.93 29.44 -0.59
CA LEU A 749 -2.00 28.43 -0.47
C LEU A 749 -2.03 27.43 -1.64
N GLU A 750 -1.23 27.64 -2.69
CA GLU A 750 -1.23 26.83 -3.92
C GLU A 750 -0.83 25.37 -3.69
N HIS A 751 0.12 25.14 -2.78
CA HIS A 751 0.54 23.80 -2.30
C HIS A 751 -0.56 22.98 -1.58
N ILE A 752 -1.77 23.52 -1.37
CA ILE A 752 -2.86 22.83 -0.67
C ILE A 752 -3.78 22.18 -1.69
N ASN A 753 -3.57 20.88 -1.92
CA ASN A 753 -4.37 20.07 -2.85
C ASN A 753 -5.89 20.25 -2.65
N ASN A 754 -6.61 20.47 -3.75
CA ASN A 754 -8.06 20.71 -3.81
C ASN A 754 -8.58 21.98 -3.11
N LEU A 755 -7.71 22.86 -2.59
CA LEU A 755 -8.11 24.19 -2.13
C LEU A 755 -8.29 25.14 -3.32
N ILE A 756 -9.46 25.79 -3.40
CA ILE A 756 -9.74 26.80 -4.43
C ILE A 756 -10.05 28.12 -3.73
N VAL A 757 -9.17 29.11 -3.92
CA VAL A 757 -9.39 30.49 -3.45
C VAL A 757 -10.37 31.20 -4.40
N ILE A 758 -11.64 31.20 -4.01
CA ILE A 758 -12.77 31.76 -4.75
C ILE A 758 -12.62 33.29 -4.87
N ASN A 759 -12.29 33.95 -3.77
CA ASN A 759 -12.17 35.41 -3.71
C ASN A 759 -11.21 35.87 -2.62
N ILE A 760 -10.59 37.03 -2.80
CA ILE A 760 -9.83 37.75 -1.77
C ILE A 760 -10.30 39.20 -1.80
N LYS A 761 -10.79 39.71 -0.66
CA LYS A 761 -11.12 41.13 -0.47
C LYS A 761 -10.17 41.74 0.56
N ILE A 762 -9.55 42.86 0.23
CA ILE A 762 -8.74 43.65 1.16
C ILE A 762 -9.56 44.87 1.57
N ASP A 763 -9.78 45.03 2.87
CA ASP A 763 -10.30 46.25 3.49
C ASP A 763 -9.12 47.04 4.05
N GLN A 764 -8.81 48.15 3.37
CA GLN A 764 -7.70 49.04 3.74
C GLN A 764 -8.02 49.88 4.99
N MET A 765 -9.29 50.16 5.29
CA MET A 765 -9.68 50.96 6.46
C MET A 765 -9.53 50.14 7.74
N ASN A 766 -10.02 48.90 7.75
CA ASN A 766 -9.95 48.01 8.90
C ASN A 766 -8.68 47.13 8.95
N ARG A 767 -7.72 47.34 8.03
CA ARG A 767 -6.51 46.50 7.83
C ARG A 767 -6.83 45.00 7.89
N SER A 768 -7.85 44.57 7.16
CA SER A 768 -8.32 43.18 7.18
C SER A 768 -8.41 42.58 5.78
N ILE A 769 -8.15 41.28 5.69
CA ILE A 769 -8.20 40.53 4.43
C ILE A 769 -9.15 39.35 4.60
N SER A 770 -10.22 39.33 3.82
CA SER A 770 -11.19 38.24 3.77
C SER A 770 -10.88 37.31 2.59
N ILE A 771 -10.68 36.03 2.88
CA ILE A 771 -10.35 34.97 1.90
C ILE A 771 -11.52 33.99 1.87
N CYS A 772 -12.14 33.81 0.70
CA CYS A 772 -13.25 32.88 0.51
C CYS A 772 -12.76 31.60 -0.18
N THR A 773 -13.05 30.43 0.38
CA THR A 773 -12.59 29.14 -0.17
C THR A 773 -13.75 28.20 -0.53
N ASN A 774 -13.42 27.10 -1.21
CA ASN A 774 -14.38 26.06 -1.60
C ASN A 774 -14.80 25.09 -0.49
N SER A 775 -14.15 25.04 0.68
CA SER A 775 -14.49 24.07 1.73
C SER A 775 -14.03 24.51 3.13
N VAL A 776 -14.87 24.23 4.15
CA VAL A 776 -14.54 24.42 5.58
C VAL A 776 -13.28 23.64 5.95
N HIS A 777 -13.13 22.41 5.45
CA HIS A 777 -11.93 21.59 5.70
C HIS A 777 -10.65 22.28 5.20
N ASN A 778 -10.70 22.79 3.96
CA ASN A 778 -9.56 23.43 3.32
C ASN A 778 -9.24 24.78 3.97
N ALA A 779 -10.27 25.52 4.43
CA ALA A 779 -10.08 26.73 5.23
C ALA A 779 -9.43 26.44 6.59
N MET A 780 -9.79 25.36 7.29
CA MET A 780 -9.12 24.96 8.54
C MET A 780 -7.63 24.66 8.31
N PHE A 781 -7.29 23.91 7.25
CA PHE A 781 -5.90 23.60 6.91
C PHE A 781 -5.10 24.85 6.50
N ALA A 782 -5.69 25.71 5.67
CA ALA A 782 -5.12 26.99 5.26
C ALA A 782 -4.85 27.92 6.45
N ARG A 783 -5.78 27.99 7.43
CA ARG A 783 -5.59 28.75 8.68
C ARG A 783 -4.34 28.29 9.43
N SER A 784 -4.13 26.98 9.55
CA SER A 784 -2.94 26.41 10.20
C SER A 784 -1.65 26.69 9.43
N CYS A 785 -1.65 26.52 8.10
CA CYS A 785 -0.47 26.80 7.26
C CYS A 785 -0.09 28.29 7.23
N MET A 786 -1.06 29.20 7.21
CA MET A 786 -0.75 30.63 7.34
C MET A 786 -0.21 30.99 8.74
N ARG A 787 -0.72 30.36 9.81
CA ARG A 787 -0.22 30.61 11.18
C ARG A 787 1.21 30.14 11.43
N SER A 788 1.74 29.16 10.69
CA SER A 788 3.14 28.71 10.82
C SER A 788 4.13 29.52 9.98
N ARG A 789 3.67 30.24 8.94
CA ARG A 789 4.53 31.06 8.07
C ARG A 789 4.89 32.40 8.73
N ALA A 790 6.19 32.72 8.78
CA ALA A 790 6.71 33.95 9.36
C ALA A 790 6.08 35.25 8.78
N ALA A 791 5.64 35.23 7.52
CA ALA A 791 4.97 36.34 6.85
C ALA A 791 3.66 36.81 7.53
N TYR A 792 3.00 35.98 8.34
CA TYR A 792 1.78 36.32 9.09
C TYR A 792 2.03 36.47 10.60
N LYS A 793 3.29 36.49 11.06
CA LYS A 793 3.63 36.63 12.48
C LYS A 793 3.08 37.95 13.03
N GLY A 794 2.30 37.87 14.12
CA GLY A 794 1.62 39.02 14.73
C GLY A 794 0.24 39.38 14.14
N MET A 795 -0.26 38.61 13.16
CA MET A 795 -1.59 38.81 12.56
C MET A 795 -2.59 37.80 13.09
N LYS A 796 -3.82 38.21 13.36
CA LYS A 796 -4.86 37.30 13.89
C LYS A 796 -5.67 36.72 12.75
N ILE A 797 -5.54 35.42 12.50
CA ILE A 797 -6.30 34.70 11.48
C ILE A 797 -7.45 33.95 12.15
N ASP A 798 -8.68 34.40 11.89
CA ASP A 798 -9.92 33.82 12.40
C ASP A 798 -10.82 33.34 11.24
N PHE A 799 -11.91 32.64 11.55
CA PHE A 799 -12.93 32.31 10.56
C PHE A 799 -13.81 33.55 10.26
N GLY A 800 -14.28 33.65 9.02
CA GLY A 800 -15.22 34.68 8.57
C GLY A 800 -16.66 34.17 8.54
N VAL A 801 -17.62 35.07 8.39
CA VAL A 801 -19.01 34.69 8.09
C VAL A 801 -19.10 34.18 6.64
N ASP A 802 -19.89 33.14 6.40
CA ASP A 802 -20.19 32.64 5.05
C ASP A 802 -21.24 33.52 4.36
N GLU A 803 -20.95 34.08 3.17
CA GLU A 803 -21.90 34.90 2.42
C GLU A 803 -23.16 34.14 1.95
N CYS A 804 -23.12 32.81 1.90
CA CYS A 804 -24.27 31.97 1.58
C CYS A 804 -25.24 31.79 2.76
N ALA A 805 -24.76 31.98 4.00
CA ALA A 805 -25.60 31.94 5.20
C ALA A 805 -26.49 33.19 5.35
N ALA A 806 -26.27 34.23 4.54
CA ALA A 806 -27.12 35.42 4.54
C ALA A 806 -28.54 35.09 4.06
N PRO A 807 -29.59 35.68 4.68
CA PRO A 807 -30.98 35.44 4.30
C PRO A 807 -31.30 35.98 2.89
N TRP A 808 -32.37 35.45 2.30
CA TRP A 808 -32.84 35.83 0.97
C TRP A 808 -33.30 37.30 0.92
N ASN A 809 -32.48 38.18 0.31
CA ASN A 809 -32.83 39.57 0.10
C ASN A 809 -34.02 39.73 -0.86
N SER A 810 -35.16 40.16 -0.35
CA SER A 810 -36.41 40.36 -1.10
C SER A 810 -36.26 41.25 -2.35
N ARG A 811 -35.31 42.19 -2.33
CA ARG A 811 -35.02 43.13 -3.42
C ARG A 811 -34.36 42.53 -4.67
N GLN A 812 -33.82 41.31 -4.65
CA GLN A 812 -33.26 40.70 -5.87
C GLN A 812 -34.32 40.23 -6.89
N SER A 813 -35.60 40.25 -6.50
CA SER A 813 -36.73 39.87 -7.37
C SER A 813 -36.99 40.85 -8.53
N SER A 814 -36.82 42.16 -8.32
CA SER A 814 -37.19 43.19 -9.31
C SER A 814 -36.22 43.33 -10.48
N THR A 815 -34.93 43.05 -10.27
CA THR A 815 -33.91 43.19 -11.33
C THR A 815 -34.01 42.08 -12.39
N LEU A 816 -34.58 40.93 -12.03
CA LEU A 816 -34.81 39.79 -12.92
C LEU A 816 -36.11 39.92 -13.75
N SER A 817 -37.06 40.76 -13.33
CA SER A 817 -38.28 41.03 -14.11
C SER A 817 -38.11 42.14 -15.14
N ALA A 818 -37.33 43.18 -14.85
CA ALA A 818 -37.18 44.35 -15.72
C ALA A 818 -36.47 44.03 -17.06
N THR A 819 -35.38 43.25 -16.99
CA THR A 819 -34.61 42.84 -18.18
C THR A 819 -35.36 41.86 -19.08
N ALA A 820 -36.36 41.14 -18.56
CA ALA A 820 -37.18 40.21 -19.32
C ALA A 820 -38.26 40.90 -20.20
N SER A 821 -38.51 42.19 -20.00
CA SER A 821 -39.53 42.96 -20.74
C SER A 821 -39.04 43.63 -22.02
N GLU A 822 -37.76 44.01 -22.11
CA GLU A 822 -37.26 44.85 -23.21
C GLU A 822 -36.80 44.01 -24.43
N ASP A 823 -36.12 42.88 -24.20
CA ASP A 823 -35.63 41.97 -25.26
C ASP A 823 -36.72 41.29 -26.12
N ARG A 824 -38.01 41.49 -25.79
CA ARG A 824 -39.15 40.94 -26.57
C ARG A 824 -39.73 41.89 -27.62
N ALA A 825 -39.25 43.14 -27.71
CA ALA A 825 -39.80 44.14 -28.64
C ALA A 825 -39.13 44.17 -30.04
N SER A 826 -38.00 43.48 -30.23
CA SER A 826 -37.01 43.85 -31.27
C SER A 826 -36.67 42.76 -32.31
N SER A 827 -37.51 41.73 -32.52
CA SER A 827 -37.20 40.63 -33.46
C SER A 827 -38.39 39.98 -34.20
N ALA A 828 -39.17 40.78 -34.96
CA ALA A 828 -40.07 40.22 -36.00
C ALA A 828 -40.39 41.20 -37.15
N LEU A 829 -39.78 40.99 -38.31
CA LEU A 829 -40.30 41.42 -39.62
C LEU A 829 -40.40 40.18 -40.55
N PRO A 830 -41.33 40.16 -41.53
CA PRO A 830 -42.03 38.91 -41.85
C PRO A 830 -41.63 38.21 -43.16
N MET A 831 -41.95 36.91 -43.24
CA MET A 831 -42.06 36.15 -44.49
C MET A 831 -43.51 35.62 -44.67
N PRO A 832 -44.02 35.40 -45.89
CA PRO A 832 -45.46 35.56 -46.15
C PRO A 832 -46.30 34.27 -46.36
N LYS A 833 -47.55 34.35 -45.88
CA LYS A 833 -48.81 33.74 -46.42
C LYS A 833 -48.97 32.20 -46.45
N GLY A 834 -49.88 31.69 -45.61
CA GLY A 834 -50.56 30.38 -45.73
C GLY A 834 -52.00 30.46 -45.17
N LYS A 835 -52.99 29.84 -45.81
CA LYS A 835 -54.45 30.06 -45.57
C LYS A 835 -55.07 29.16 -44.48
N GLY A 836 -56.16 29.64 -43.85
CA GLY A 836 -57.10 28.90 -42.98
C GLY A 836 -57.38 29.68 -41.68
N SER A 837 -58.60 30.09 -41.29
CA SER A 837 -59.87 29.35 -41.08
C SER A 837 -59.79 28.37 -39.89
N CYS A 838 -60.65 28.41 -38.86
CA CYS A 838 -61.78 29.32 -38.57
C CYS A 838 -62.14 29.30 -37.05
N GLU A 839 -62.92 30.31 -36.60
CA GLU A 839 -63.94 30.27 -35.51
C GLU A 839 -63.55 29.82 -34.07
N MET A 840 -63.77 30.68 -33.04
CA MET A 840 -64.90 30.69 -32.07
C MET A 840 -64.77 29.67 -30.90
N GLN A 841 -65.26 29.91 -29.67
CA GLN A 841 -65.84 31.09 -29.01
C GLN A 841 -65.80 30.92 -27.47
N GLN A 842 -65.97 32.02 -26.70
CA GLN A 842 -66.54 32.14 -25.32
C GLN A 842 -66.08 31.14 -24.21
N GLY A 843 -65.85 31.49 -22.93
CA GLY A 843 -66.27 32.60 -22.05
C GLY A 843 -66.18 32.08 -20.59
N SER A 844 -66.68 32.71 -19.51
CA SER A 844 -67.35 34.00 -19.32
C SER A 844 -67.48 34.33 -17.80
N LYS A 845 -67.08 35.54 -17.34
CA LYS A 845 -67.46 36.18 -16.03
C LYS A 845 -66.93 35.45 -14.76
N ARG A 846 -66.91 35.95 -13.50
CA ARG A 846 -67.08 37.25 -12.77
C ARG A 846 -66.37 37.07 -11.37
N ARG A 847 -66.32 37.95 -10.34
CA ARG A 847 -66.94 39.24 -9.90
C ARG A 847 -65.94 39.92 -8.92
N GLN A 848 -65.60 41.21 -9.03
CA GLN A 848 -66.05 42.39 -8.23
C GLN A 848 -65.59 42.58 -6.76
N ILE A 849 -65.27 43.86 -6.43
CA ILE A 849 -65.39 44.58 -5.12
C ILE A 849 -64.35 44.18 -4.04
N SER A 850 -63.71 45.06 -3.23
CA SER A 850 -63.39 46.53 -3.23
C SER A 850 -62.38 46.79 -2.05
N SER A 851 -62.00 47.95 -1.48
CA SER A 851 -62.16 49.43 -1.65
C SER A 851 -61.29 50.18 -0.59
N VAL A 852 -60.87 51.44 -0.85
CA VAL A 852 -60.60 52.53 0.16
C VAL A 852 -59.37 52.35 1.11
N SER A 853 -58.61 53.38 1.54
CA SER A 853 -58.36 54.77 1.08
C SER A 853 -57.18 55.42 1.88
N ASN A 854 -56.75 56.62 1.45
CA ASN A 854 -55.95 57.67 2.14
C ASN A 854 -54.41 57.51 2.23
N ARG A 855 -53.61 58.59 2.38
CA ARG A 855 -53.63 60.02 1.91
C ARG A 855 -52.32 60.71 2.41
N PHE A 856 -51.87 61.76 1.71
CA PHE A 856 -50.79 62.71 2.08
C PHE A 856 -49.35 62.17 1.86
N ASP A 857 -48.30 62.96 1.60
CA ASP A 857 -48.12 64.32 1.00
C ASP A 857 -46.66 64.38 0.46
N LEU A 858 -46.28 65.07 -0.64
CA LEU A 858 -46.25 66.50 -1.04
C LEU A 858 -44.91 67.21 -0.69
N LEU A 859 -44.51 68.21 -1.50
CA LEU A 859 -43.18 68.86 -1.65
C LEU A 859 -42.14 67.97 -2.37
N SER A 860 -41.61 68.23 -3.58
CA SER A 860 -41.50 69.37 -4.53
C SER A 860 -40.37 70.39 -4.31
N LEU A 861 -39.38 70.40 -5.21
CA LEU A 861 -38.81 71.60 -5.86
C LEU A 861 -37.83 71.20 -7.00
N ASP A 862 -37.69 72.09 -7.99
CA ASP A 862 -37.00 71.88 -9.27
C ASP A 862 -35.59 72.53 -9.32
N SER A 863 -34.74 72.10 -10.27
CA SER A 863 -34.00 72.99 -11.18
C SER A 863 -33.15 72.22 -12.21
N ASP A 864 -33.10 72.71 -13.45
CA ASP A 864 -32.19 72.35 -14.55
C ASP A 864 -30.71 72.70 -14.21
N THR A 865 -29.64 72.37 -14.96
CA THR A 865 -29.37 72.50 -16.41
C THR A 865 -28.20 71.60 -16.91
N ASP A 866 -27.99 71.55 -18.23
CA ASP A 866 -26.85 70.91 -18.92
C ASP A 866 -25.47 71.57 -18.68
N SER A 867 -24.36 70.82 -18.89
CA SER A 867 -23.39 71.05 -20.00
C SER A 867 -22.02 70.35 -19.79
N ASP A 868 -21.58 69.62 -20.82
CA ASP A 868 -20.20 69.35 -21.30
C ASP A 868 -18.96 69.51 -20.38
N GLU A 869 -18.31 68.39 -20.02
CA GLU A 869 -17.02 67.92 -20.61
C GLU A 869 -16.77 66.41 -20.33
#